data_AF-A0A6J1LLG8-F1
#
_entry.id   AF-A0A6J1LLG8-F1
#
_cell.length_a   1.000
_cell.length_b   1.000
_cell.length_c   1.000
_cell.angle_alpha   90.00
_cell.angle_beta   90.00
_cell.angle_gamma   90.00
#
_symmetry.space_group_name_H-M   'P 1'
#
loop_
_entity.id
_entity.type
_entity.pdbx_description
1 polymer ?
#
loop_
_entity_poly.entity_id
_entity_poly.type
_entity_poly.pdbx_seq_one_letter_code
_entity_poly.pdbx_strand_id
1 'polypeptide(L)'
;MSEYLSVDASGRASSSDVHTLSAQPTPSSKSTLQQQREAALRKPQYLKREPLVFFIMRLNLKAVLLLLTVAVMVITLGIYMRCAAFSFSPDFVRQLSRRQAFETLSSSAAGQDLASTPLQDIECAINQEYSIHCKRDENANEVYVPFSFLRQYFDVSGAVTTGGSSNDAAKFNWMHSNAKVNLPKGKYDPRGVFMYFENYNVEVRDRVKCISAAEGVPVSTQWEKHGYFYPTQIAQFALAHYSKNLTEQTPRIHILEDADGNQMDWNTPKTSNMTRIWHHKFNTSIVQFETTIGYESAISIQLNQTQDLVLSVDLLLVTNSSSLMVTVLNRDTKHSYNLHYLAAELLLSVQESNIYYGLGAGSLNKWRHITRDLHIDLQKGIVMGDKRSPLKVRRSDLEVLSIAFLGIGFYDNITLSTSDHLAHFYDAAEWFVHNQDIKTGGWTNPVRRSLNGFAELRPGWISAMGQGHAISVLARAYWHSGGDTRYLKAASLGLQPYRIYSRDGGVLAQFMDKYYWYEEYPTTPASYVLNGFIYSLLGLYDLNSTAPGKIAREAGKLFAQGMHSLKKMLLLYDTGSGTSYDLRHLSLGVAPNLARWDYHATHVNQLLLLATIDSDPLIAQTAERWKGYMFGKRAKHN
;
A
#
# COMPACT_ATOMS: atom_id res chain seq x y z
N MET A 1 -10.54 47.83 -29.92
CA MET A 1 -9.99 47.72 -31.27
C MET A 1 -10.71 46.53 -31.90
N SER A 2 -11.79 46.74 -32.64
CA SER A 2 -11.87 47.35 -34.00
C SER A 2 -11.44 46.31 -35.05
N GLU A 3 -12.20 46.03 -36.12
CA GLU A 3 -13.39 46.70 -36.72
C GLU A 3 -14.51 45.65 -37.04
N TYR A 4 -15.82 45.95 -36.97
CA TYR A 4 -16.70 46.62 -37.97
C TYR A 4 -16.72 45.89 -39.35
N LEU A 5 -17.84 45.61 -40.07
CA LEU A 5 -19.27 46.04 -40.15
C LEU A 5 -20.18 44.79 -40.44
N SER A 6 -21.50 44.82 -40.71
CA SER A 6 -22.70 45.43 -40.08
C SER A 6 -23.99 45.09 -40.90
N VAL A 7 -25.21 45.19 -40.35
CA VAL A 7 -26.52 45.43 -41.08
C VAL A 7 -27.03 44.24 -41.94
N ASP A 8 -28.33 43.90 -42.14
CA ASP A 8 -29.69 44.31 -41.69
C ASP A 8 -30.55 42.99 -41.63
N ALA A 9 -31.73 42.78 -41.03
CA ALA A 9 -32.92 43.52 -40.54
C ALA A 9 -34.22 43.16 -41.32
N SER A 10 -35.38 43.34 -40.67
CA SER A 10 -36.76 42.98 -41.10
C SER A 10 -37.11 41.47 -41.17
N GLY A 11 -38.36 41.04 -40.90
CA GLY A 11 -39.47 41.76 -40.24
C GLY A 11 -40.87 41.15 -40.49
N ARG A 12 -41.82 41.42 -39.56
CA ARG A 12 -43.30 41.16 -39.65
C ARG A 12 -43.75 39.69 -39.63
N ALA A 13 -45.00 39.35 -39.29
CA ALA A 13 -46.04 39.97 -38.42
C ALA A 13 -47.21 38.98 -38.21
N SER A 14 -48.26 39.42 -37.49
CA SER A 14 -49.59 38.79 -37.28
C SER A 14 -49.65 37.54 -36.40
N SER A 15 -50.74 37.26 -35.67
CA SER A 15 -51.60 38.06 -34.76
C SER A 15 -52.67 37.13 -34.13
N SER A 16 -53.36 37.60 -33.07
CA SER A 16 -54.79 37.35 -32.76
C SER A 16 -55.34 35.91 -32.58
N ASP A 17 -56.19 35.58 -31.60
CA ASP A 17 -56.72 36.40 -30.49
C ASP A 17 -57.32 35.57 -29.33
N VAL A 18 -57.28 36.20 -28.14
CA VAL A 18 -58.30 36.26 -27.06
C VAL A 18 -59.23 35.05 -26.76
N HIS A 19 -59.14 34.55 -25.52
CA HIS A 19 -60.21 34.62 -24.49
C HIS A 19 -59.58 34.42 -23.08
N THR A 20 -59.61 35.39 -22.14
CA THR A 20 -60.63 35.60 -21.07
C THR A 20 -61.14 34.33 -20.36
N LEU A 21 -61.30 34.26 -19.02
CA LEU A 21 -61.70 35.33 -18.07
C LEU A 21 -61.35 35.01 -16.58
N SER A 22 -60.84 36.00 -15.83
CA SER A 22 -60.84 36.12 -14.33
C SER A 22 -60.02 35.09 -13.49
N ALA A 23 -59.59 35.37 -12.24
CA ALA A 23 -59.76 36.57 -11.41
C ALA A 23 -58.48 36.96 -10.61
N GLN A 24 -58.36 38.24 -10.29
CA GLN A 24 -57.43 38.85 -9.33
C GLN A 24 -58.15 39.10 -7.98
N PRO A 25 -57.53 39.61 -6.87
CA PRO A 25 -56.25 40.33 -6.80
C PRO A 25 -55.30 39.99 -5.63
N THR A 26 -54.13 40.65 -5.66
CA THR A 26 -53.20 40.95 -4.54
C THR A 26 -53.68 42.25 -3.82
N PRO A 27 -52.97 42.97 -2.89
CA PRO A 27 -51.55 42.87 -2.48
C PRO A 27 -51.16 43.17 -1.00
N SER A 28 -49.85 43.02 -0.74
CA SER A 28 -48.96 43.83 0.13
C SER A 28 -49.34 44.30 1.56
N SER A 29 -48.46 43.88 2.49
CA SER A 29 -47.74 44.69 3.51
C SER A 29 -48.40 45.26 4.78
N LYS A 30 -47.82 44.87 5.92
CA LYS A 30 -47.51 45.65 7.15
C LYS A 30 -48.60 46.55 7.78
N SER A 31 -49.24 46.07 8.86
CA SER A 31 -49.25 46.84 10.14
C SER A 31 -49.69 46.01 11.37
N THR A 32 -48.84 46.07 12.39
CA THR A 32 -49.03 46.04 13.85
C THR A 32 -50.42 45.88 14.51
N LEU A 33 -50.40 45.20 15.68
CA LEU A 33 -51.19 45.38 16.93
C LEU A 33 -52.20 44.29 17.38
N GLN A 34 -51.93 43.83 18.62
CA GLN A 34 -52.87 43.43 19.68
C GLN A 34 -53.89 42.30 19.43
N GLN A 35 -53.47 41.08 19.81
CA GLN A 35 -54.06 40.50 21.02
C GLN A 35 -53.03 40.52 22.18
N GLN A 36 -53.43 41.15 23.27
CA GLN A 36 -52.85 41.11 24.62
C GLN A 36 -53.45 39.88 25.35
N ARG A 37 -52.90 39.26 26.41
CA ARG A 37 -51.84 39.48 27.44
C ARG A 37 -51.36 38.08 27.89
N GLU A 38 -50.44 37.79 28.82
CA GLU A 38 -49.49 38.49 29.73
C GLU A 38 -48.39 37.44 30.06
N ALA A 39 -47.20 37.70 30.62
CA ALA A 39 -46.52 38.91 31.08
C ALA A 39 -44.99 38.74 30.82
N ALA A 40 -44.21 39.82 30.86
CA ALA A 40 -42.76 39.76 30.68
C ALA A 40 -41.99 39.66 32.00
N LEU A 41 -40.77 39.08 31.99
CA LEU A 41 -39.51 39.73 32.44
C LEU A 41 -38.27 38.79 32.41
N ARG A 42 -37.13 39.35 31.98
CA ARG A 42 -35.72 39.03 32.34
C ARG A 42 -35.14 37.61 32.07
N LYS A 43 -34.27 37.55 31.06
CA LYS A 43 -32.97 36.84 31.12
C LYS A 43 -31.92 37.70 31.87
N PRO A 44 -30.72 37.18 32.22
CA PRO A 44 -30.33 35.80 32.48
C PRO A 44 -29.61 35.63 33.84
N GLN A 45 -29.56 34.41 34.40
CA GLN A 45 -28.54 34.04 35.39
C GLN A 45 -27.99 32.63 35.13
N TYR A 46 -26.71 32.44 35.46
CA TYR A 46 -26.02 31.15 35.36
C TYR A 46 -26.60 30.14 36.36
N LEU A 47 -26.86 28.93 35.90
CA LEU A 47 -27.03 27.76 36.77
C LEU A 47 -25.92 26.74 36.47
N LYS A 48 -25.11 26.45 37.49
CA LYS A 48 -24.10 25.38 37.47
C LYS A 48 -24.76 24.05 37.08
N ARG A 49 -24.10 23.29 36.21
CA ARG A 49 -24.20 21.83 36.27
C ARG A 49 -23.28 21.34 37.38
N GLU A 50 -23.84 20.87 38.48
CA GLU A 50 -23.11 20.03 39.43
C GLU A 50 -23.36 18.54 39.11
N PRO A 51 -22.40 17.64 39.38
CA PRO A 51 -22.42 16.30 38.80
C PRO A 51 -23.37 15.35 39.56
N LEU A 52 -24.03 14.48 38.80
CA LEU A 52 -25.02 13.54 39.31
C LEU A 52 -24.32 12.30 39.90
N VAL A 53 -23.77 12.46 41.11
CA VAL A 53 -23.12 11.40 41.91
C VAL A 53 -23.95 11.14 43.17
N PHE A 54 -23.89 9.91 43.69
CA PHE A 54 -24.58 9.42 44.89
C PHE A 54 -26.11 9.25 44.81
N PHE A 55 -26.53 8.16 44.18
CA PHE A 55 -27.51 7.26 44.80
C PHE A 55 -27.04 5.79 44.77
N ILE A 56 -25.78 5.57 45.19
CA ILE A 56 -25.25 4.24 45.51
C ILE A 56 -25.47 4.01 47.00
N MET A 57 -26.27 2.98 47.36
CA MET A 57 -26.35 2.46 48.72
C MET A 57 -24.94 2.15 49.24
N ARG A 58 -24.68 2.31 50.55
CA ARG A 58 -23.35 2.12 51.17
C ARG A 58 -22.85 0.66 51.12
N LEU A 59 -22.50 0.19 49.92
CA LEU A 59 -21.81 -1.07 49.68
C LEU A 59 -20.39 -0.94 50.24
N ASN A 60 -20.15 -1.60 51.37
CA ASN A 60 -18.82 -1.70 51.93
C ASN A 60 -17.95 -2.53 50.96
N LEU A 61 -17.08 -1.88 50.17
CA LEU A 61 -16.24 -2.55 49.18
C LEU A 61 -15.41 -3.70 49.77
N LYS A 62 -15.03 -3.63 51.05
CA LYS A 62 -14.32 -4.73 51.73
C LYS A 62 -15.21 -5.96 51.89
N ALA A 63 -16.50 -5.78 52.17
CA ALA A 63 -17.47 -6.88 52.26
C ALA A 63 -17.82 -7.47 50.87
N VAL A 64 -17.89 -6.63 49.84
CA VAL A 64 -18.09 -7.08 48.44
C VAL A 64 -16.86 -7.87 47.96
N LEU A 65 -15.66 -7.41 48.26
CA LEU A 65 -14.41 -8.10 47.93
C LEU A 65 -14.31 -9.44 48.70
N LEU A 66 -14.70 -9.47 49.98
CA LEU A 66 -14.75 -10.69 50.79
C LEU A 66 -15.77 -11.70 50.22
N LEU A 67 -16.95 -11.24 49.80
CA LEU A 67 -17.94 -12.09 49.13
C LEU A 67 -17.40 -12.67 47.81
N LEU A 68 -16.67 -11.87 47.02
CA LEU A 68 -16.05 -12.33 45.79
C LEU A 68 -14.92 -13.34 46.04
N THR A 69 -14.04 -13.13 47.04
CA THR A 69 -12.98 -14.10 47.36
C THR A 69 -13.53 -15.39 47.96
N VAL A 70 -14.57 -15.32 48.81
CA VAL A 70 -15.29 -16.50 49.31
C VAL A 70 -15.99 -17.22 48.17
N ALA A 71 -16.66 -16.52 47.24
CA ALA A 71 -17.30 -17.14 46.08
C ALA A 71 -16.26 -17.86 45.18
N VAL A 72 -15.12 -17.23 44.90
CA VAL A 72 -14.01 -17.87 44.16
C VAL A 72 -13.49 -19.10 44.91
N MET A 73 -13.30 -19.03 46.23
CA MET A 73 -12.81 -20.19 47.01
C MET A 73 -13.85 -21.33 47.07
N VAL A 74 -15.14 -21.02 47.16
CA VAL A 74 -16.22 -22.04 47.11
C VAL A 74 -16.33 -22.65 45.71
N ILE A 75 -16.10 -21.87 44.65
CA ILE A 75 -16.05 -22.40 43.27
C ILE A 75 -14.82 -23.30 43.06
N THR A 76 -13.62 -22.90 43.49
CA THR A 76 -12.43 -23.75 43.37
C THR A 76 -12.49 -24.98 44.26
N LEU A 77 -13.02 -24.88 45.48
CA LEU A 77 -13.28 -26.04 46.35
C LEU A 77 -14.36 -26.95 45.75
N GLY A 78 -15.41 -26.38 45.15
CA GLY A 78 -16.46 -27.13 44.45
C GLY A 78 -15.92 -27.88 43.22
N ILE A 79 -15.02 -27.27 42.46
CA ILE A 79 -14.29 -27.92 41.35
C ILE A 79 -13.36 -29.01 41.89
N TYR A 80 -12.59 -28.74 42.95
CA TYR A 80 -11.69 -29.71 43.59
C TYR A 80 -12.43 -30.96 44.09
N MET A 81 -13.56 -30.77 44.80
CA MET A 81 -14.41 -31.85 45.29
C MET A 81 -15.16 -32.58 44.15
N ARG A 82 -15.42 -31.91 43.01
CA ARG A 82 -15.93 -32.57 41.79
C ARG A 82 -14.85 -33.37 41.06
N CYS A 83 -13.60 -32.91 41.04
CA CYS A 83 -12.47 -33.67 40.51
C CYS A 83 -12.17 -34.92 41.36
N ALA A 84 -12.32 -34.84 42.68
CA ALA A 84 -12.24 -36.00 43.58
C ALA A 84 -13.33 -37.07 43.32
N ALA A 85 -14.40 -36.73 42.60
CA ALA A 85 -15.47 -37.65 42.20
C ALA A 85 -15.36 -38.16 40.76
N PHE A 86 -14.34 -37.74 40.00
CA PHE A 86 -14.06 -38.30 38.66
C PHE A 86 -13.19 -39.56 38.78
N SER A 87 -13.81 -40.65 39.25
CA SER A 87 -13.22 -41.98 39.19
C SER A 87 -12.91 -42.32 37.72
N PHE A 88 -11.63 -42.43 37.38
CA PHE A 88 -11.19 -42.89 36.07
C PHE A 88 -11.75 -44.28 35.75
N SER A 89 -11.98 -44.58 34.47
CA SER A 89 -12.34 -45.94 34.05
C SER A 89 -11.23 -46.94 34.40
N PRO A 90 -11.55 -48.24 34.61
CA PRO A 90 -10.58 -49.24 35.08
C PRO A 90 -9.30 -49.36 34.24
N ASP A 91 -9.37 -49.03 32.96
CA ASP A 91 -8.27 -49.15 32.01
C ASP A 91 -7.14 -48.13 32.25
N PHE A 92 -7.45 -46.92 32.77
CA PHE A 92 -6.43 -45.92 33.08
C PHE A 92 -5.59 -46.32 34.30
N VAL A 93 -6.23 -46.90 35.32
CA VAL A 93 -5.55 -47.41 36.53
C VAL A 93 -4.60 -48.56 36.18
N ARG A 94 -4.96 -49.40 35.18
CA ARG A 94 -4.08 -50.43 34.61
C ARG A 94 -2.84 -49.89 33.89
N GLN A 95 -2.85 -48.64 33.41
CA GLN A 95 -1.66 -47.99 32.85
C GLN A 95 -0.77 -47.38 33.94
N LEU A 96 -1.32 -46.78 35.00
CA LEU A 96 -0.51 -46.24 36.09
C LEU A 96 0.17 -47.32 36.94
N SER A 97 -0.52 -48.42 37.26
CA SER A 97 0.09 -49.53 38.02
C SER A 97 1.28 -50.16 37.27
N ARG A 98 1.27 -50.11 35.94
CA ARG A 98 2.38 -50.56 35.09
C ARG A 98 3.56 -49.59 35.02
N ARG A 99 3.37 -48.31 35.36
CA ARG A 99 4.46 -47.33 35.53
C ARG A 99 5.08 -47.39 36.92
N GLN A 100 4.25 -47.48 37.97
CA GLN A 100 4.74 -47.43 39.35
C GLN A 100 5.54 -48.69 39.77
N ALA A 101 5.43 -49.78 39.01
CA ALA A 101 6.29 -50.96 39.14
C ALA A 101 7.69 -50.81 38.48
N PHE A 102 7.97 -49.71 37.77
CA PHE A 102 9.24 -49.47 37.08
C PHE A 102 10.20 -48.58 37.89
N GLU A 103 9.67 -47.64 38.68
CA GLU A 103 10.47 -46.66 39.45
C GLU A 103 11.02 -47.21 40.79
N THR A 104 10.67 -48.45 41.18
CA THR A 104 11.18 -49.11 42.40
C THR A 104 12.14 -50.28 42.15
N LEU A 105 12.57 -50.51 40.90
CA LEU A 105 13.62 -51.47 40.54
C LEU A 105 14.88 -50.84 39.90
N SER A 106 14.95 -49.51 39.78
CA SER A 106 16.02 -48.78 39.10
C SER A 106 17.32 -48.65 39.92
N SER A 107 17.68 -49.65 40.72
CA SER A 107 18.86 -49.59 41.63
C SER A 107 19.72 -50.85 41.68
N SER A 108 19.49 -51.87 40.84
CA SER A 108 20.37 -53.07 40.77
C SER A 108 20.27 -53.94 39.49
N ALA A 109 20.02 -53.35 38.32
CA ALA A 109 20.18 -54.05 37.04
C ALA A 109 20.67 -53.09 35.92
N ALA A 110 21.62 -53.54 35.10
CA ALA A 110 22.16 -52.76 33.98
C ALA A 110 21.59 -53.26 32.64
N GLY A 111 21.30 -52.33 31.73
CA GLY A 111 21.15 -52.60 30.30
C GLY A 111 19.87 -53.29 29.85
N GLN A 112 18.77 -52.54 29.75
CA GLN A 112 17.71 -52.82 28.78
C GLN A 112 17.00 -51.53 28.36
N ASP A 113 17.44 -50.94 27.27
CA ASP A 113 16.71 -49.86 26.60
C ASP A 113 15.37 -50.38 26.09
N LEU A 114 14.31 -49.56 26.20
CA LEU A 114 13.12 -49.74 25.37
C LEU A 114 13.48 -49.33 23.93
N ALA A 115 14.11 -50.25 23.20
CA ALA A 115 14.43 -50.08 21.79
C ALA A 115 13.14 -49.93 20.99
N SER A 116 12.75 -48.69 20.69
CA SER A 116 11.80 -48.39 19.62
C SER A 116 12.37 -48.98 18.32
N THR A 117 11.67 -49.94 17.71
CA THR A 117 12.12 -50.60 16.49
C THR A 117 12.53 -49.55 15.45
N PRO A 118 13.77 -49.59 14.93
CA PRO A 118 14.27 -48.52 14.07
C PRO A 118 13.45 -48.44 12.78
N LEU A 119 13.14 -47.21 12.34
CA LEU A 119 12.35 -46.97 11.14
C LEU A 119 13.01 -47.61 9.90
N GLN A 120 12.35 -48.64 9.38
CA GLN A 120 12.76 -49.42 8.22
C GLN A 120 12.74 -48.53 6.97
N ASP A 121 13.79 -48.60 6.13
CA ASP A 121 13.77 -48.00 4.80
C ASP A 121 12.91 -48.86 3.86
N ILE A 122 11.95 -48.23 3.19
CA ILE A 122 11.10 -48.86 2.18
C ILE A 122 11.03 -48.03 0.91
N GLU A 123 10.62 -48.66 -0.19
CA GLU A 123 10.40 -48.00 -1.47
C GLU A 123 8.92 -47.60 -1.62
N CYS A 124 8.67 -46.31 -1.90
CA CYS A 124 7.35 -45.78 -2.22
C CYS A 124 7.23 -45.58 -3.73
N ALA A 125 6.45 -46.43 -4.41
CA ALA A 125 6.08 -46.22 -5.82
C ALA A 125 4.99 -45.13 -5.94
N ILE A 126 5.30 -44.05 -6.66
CA ILE A 126 4.42 -42.90 -6.88
C ILE A 126 3.74 -43.06 -8.24
N ASN A 127 2.41 -43.19 -8.23
CA ASN A 127 1.54 -43.32 -9.42
C ASN A 127 1.93 -44.43 -10.43
N GLN A 128 2.80 -45.37 -10.04
CA GLN A 128 3.46 -46.35 -10.93
C GLN A 128 4.44 -45.74 -11.97
N GLU A 129 4.81 -44.46 -11.83
CA GLU A 129 5.72 -43.76 -12.75
C GLU A 129 7.18 -43.77 -12.26
N TYR A 130 7.40 -43.60 -10.96
CA TYR A 130 8.73 -43.55 -10.33
C TYR A 130 8.66 -43.91 -8.84
N SER A 131 9.81 -44.17 -8.23
CA SER A 131 9.93 -44.52 -6.80
C SER A 131 10.71 -43.48 -6.00
N ILE A 132 10.41 -43.39 -4.70
CA ILE A 132 11.16 -42.59 -3.72
C ILE A 132 11.46 -43.41 -2.46
N HIS A 133 12.52 -43.04 -1.72
CA HIS A 133 12.79 -43.62 -0.41
C HIS A 133 11.81 -43.09 0.64
N CYS A 134 11.24 -44.01 1.42
CA CYS A 134 10.29 -43.78 2.50
C CYS A 134 10.76 -44.50 3.78
N LYS A 135 10.17 -44.14 4.91
CA LYS A 135 10.37 -44.83 6.19
C LYS A 135 9.09 -45.53 6.66
N ARG A 136 9.21 -46.69 7.31
CA ARG A 136 8.08 -47.42 7.91
C ARG A 136 8.33 -47.71 9.39
N ASP A 137 7.29 -47.52 10.21
CA ASP A 137 7.18 -48.14 11.53
C ASP A 137 6.31 -49.40 11.39
N GLU A 138 6.89 -50.58 11.59
CA GLU A 138 6.15 -51.84 11.48
C GLU A 138 5.21 -52.10 12.66
N ASN A 139 5.45 -51.50 13.84
CA ASN A 139 4.58 -51.65 15.01
C ASN A 139 3.36 -50.74 14.92
N ALA A 140 3.54 -49.50 14.44
CA ALA A 140 2.44 -48.57 14.19
C ALA A 140 1.73 -48.83 12.83
N ASN A 141 2.40 -49.58 11.93
CA ASN A 141 2.04 -49.74 10.52
C ASN A 141 1.88 -48.40 9.76
N GLU A 142 2.71 -47.42 10.13
CA GLU A 142 2.70 -46.07 9.57
C GLU A 142 3.82 -45.90 8.52
N VAL A 143 3.56 -45.12 7.46
CA VAL A 143 4.52 -44.85 6.38
C VAL A 143 4.82 -43.35 6.28
N TYR A 144 6.06 -42.99 6.54
CA TYR A 144 6.56 -41.63 6.52
C TYR A 144 7.19 -41.29 5.17
N VAL A 145 6.55 -40.37 4.44
CA VAL A 145 7.01 -39.86 3.15
C VAL A 145 7.90 -38.62 3.37
N PRO A 146 9.06 -38.49 2.71
CA PRO A 146 9.98 -37.37 2.95
C PRO A 146 9.39 -36.03 2.49
N PHE A 147 9.46 -35.01 3.36
CA PHE A 147 8.91 -33.68 3.05
C PHE A 147 9.55 -32.99 1.84
N SER A 148 10.78 -33.36 1.47
CA SER A 148 11.43 -32.90 0.23
C SER A 148 10.59 -33.19 -1.02
N PHE A 149 9.97 -34.38 -1.08
CA PHE A 149 9.02 -34.79 -2.10
C PHE A 149 7.67 -34.08 -1.92
N LEU A 150 7.08 -34.14 -0.71
CA LEU A 150 5.74 -33.57 -0.45
C LEU A 150 5.67 -32.08 -0.83
N ARG A 151 6.72 -31.32 -0.52
CA ARG A 151 6.90 -29.90 -0.90
C ARG A 151 6.74 -29.67 -2.41
N GLN A 152 7.35 -30.51 -3.23
CA GLN A 152 7.34 -30.36 -4.70
C GLN A 152 6.06 -30.92 -5.31
N TYR A 153 5.56 -32.06 -4.79
CA TYR A 153 4.40 -32.75 -5.33
C TYR A 153 3.07 -32.04 -5.02
N PHE A 154 2.96 -31.37 -3.87
CA PHE A 154 1.75 -30.66 -3.44
C PHE A 154 1.86 -29.12 -3.41
N ASP A 155 2.99 -28.54 -3.84
CA ASP A 155 3.33 -27.10 -3.76
C ASP A 155 3.12 -26.48 -2.36
N VAL A 156 3.56 -27.21 -1.33
CA VAL A 156 3.44 -26.84 0.10
C VAL A 156 4.79 -26.43 0.70
N SER A 157 4.78 -25.47 1.61
CA SER A 157 5.98 -24.96 2.28
C SER A 157 6.14 -25.51 3.70
N GLY A 158 7.38 -25.55 4.20
CA GLY A 158 7.62 -25.85 5.60
C GLY A 158 9.09 -25.73 6.02
N ALA A 159 9.31 -25.49 7.31
CA ALA A 159 10.64 -25.25 7.88
C ALA A 159 10.73 -25.71 9.34
N VAL A 160 11.89 -26.25 9.73
CA VAL A 160 12.20 -26.56 11.13
C VAL A 160 12.64 -25.28 11.84
N THR A 161 12.05 -25.02 13.02
CA THR A 161 12.50 -24.00 13.96
C THR A 161 12.97 -24.66 15.24
N THR A 162 14.25 -24.46 15.58
CA THR A 162 14.78 -24.67 16.93
C THR A 162 14.48 -23.43 17.77
N GLY A 163 13.98 -23.61 18.99
CA GLY A 163 13.77 -22.47 19.90
C GLY A 163 15.09 -21.87 20.37
N GLY A 164 15.04 -20.62 20.84
CA GLY A 164 16.24 -19.85 21.26
C GLY A 164 16.85 -20.29 22.60
N SER A 165 16.44 -21.43 23.16
CA SER A 165 16.96 -22.00 24.41
C SER A 165 17.23 -23.49 24.24
N SER A 166 18.20 -24.01 25.01
CA SER A 166 18.71 -25.39 24.91
C SER A 166 17.67 -26.50 25.13
N ASN A 167 16.47 -26.16 25.60
CA ASN A 167 15.45 -27.10 26.04
C ASN A 167 14.19 -27.08 25.14
N ASP A 168 14.10 -26.17 24.16
CA ASP A 168 12.90 -26.09 23.31
C ASP A 168 13.04 -27.01 22.08
N ALA A 169 12.26 -28.08 22.06
CA ALA A 169 12.32 -29.12 21.03
C ALA A 169 12.08 -28.55 19.62
N ALA A 170 12.82 -29.07 18.64
CA ALA A 170 12.73 -28.65 17.25
C ALA A 170 11.32 -28.92 16.68
N LYS A 171 10.67 -27.87 16.17
CA LYS A 171 9.31 -27.93 15.63
C LYS A 171 9.34 -27.76 14.12
N PHE A 172 8.67 -28.65 13.39
CA PHE A 172 8.47 -28.50 11.95
C PHE A 172 7.16 -27.75 11.68
N ASN A 173 7.26 -26.58 11.04
CA ASN A 173 6.12 -25.72 10.74
C ASN A 173 5.66 -25.99 9.31
N TRP A 174 4.52 -26.66 9.14
CA TRP A 174 3.88 -26.87 7.84
C TRP A 174 3.05 -25.66 7.43
N MET A 175 3.10 -25.27 6.15
CA MET A 175 2.32 -24.17 5.58
C MET A 175 1.77 -24.57 4.19
N HIS A 176 0.44 -24.65 4.04
CA HIS A 176 -0.17 -24.93 2.74
C HIS A 176 -0.05 -23.74 1.76
N SER A 177 0.06 -22.52 2.28
CA SER A 177 0.36 -21.32 1.52
C SER A 177 1.32 -20.41 2.31
N ASN A 178 2.11 -19.61 1.60
CA ASN A 178 3.11 -18.69 2.18
C ASN A 178 2.58 -17.25 2.35
N ALA A 179 1.52 -16.89 1.62
CA ALA A 179 0.94 -15.55 1.62
C ALA A 179 0.08 -15.27 2.86
N LYS A 180 -0.14 -13.99 3.17
CA LYS A 180 -0.92 -13.55 4.35
C LYS A 180 -2.15 -12.75 3.96
N VAL A 181 -3.26 -13.01 4.66
CA VAL A 181 -4.52 -12.27 4.55
C VAL A 181 -4.52 -11.13 5.57
N ASN A 182 -4.85 -9.93 5.11
CA ASN A 182 -5.00 -8.74 5.95
C ASN A 182 -6.49 -8.50 6.18
N LEU A 183 -6.96 -8.72 7.41
CA LEU A 183 -8.36 -8.50 7.77
C LEU A 183 -8.64 -6.98 7.86
N PRO A 184 -9.71 -6.46 7.23
CA PRO A 184 -10.10 -5.05 7.39
C PRO A 184 -10.38 -4.71 8.85
N LYS A 185 -9.78 -3.61 9.33
CA LYS A 185 -9.94 -3.11 10.72
C LYS A 185 -11.33 -2.50 10.99
N GLY A 186 -12.13 -2.31 9.94
CA GLY A 186 -13.45 -1.67 9.96
C GLY A 186 -13.97 -1.47 8.54
N LYS A 187 -14.97 -0.60 8.37
CA LYS A 187 -15.46 -0.21 7.04
C LYS A 187 -14.40 0.57 6.27
N TYR A 188 -14.20 0.25 4.98
CA TYR A 188 -13.29 0.99 4.12
C TYR A 188 -13.74 2.45 3.94
N ASP A 189 -12.84 3.37 4.27
CA ASP A 189 -12.98 4.82 4.05
C ASP A 189 -12.01 5.27 2.93
N PRO A 190 -12.51 5.79 1.80
CA PRO A 190 -11.73 6.41 0.74
C PRO A 190 -10.76 7.53 1.16
N ARG A 191 -10.95 8.13 2.33
CA ARG A 191 -10.06 9.16 2.89
C ARG A 191 -8.92 8.56 3.71
N GLY A 192 -9.06 7.31 4.14
CA GLY A 192 -8.09 6.59 4.96
C GLY A 192 -7.11 5.73 4.15
N VAL A 193 -6.47 4.80 4.88
CA VAL A 193 -5.57 3.74 4.37
C VAL A 193 -6.16 3.06 3.13
N PHE A 194 -5.37 2.91 2.08
CA PHE A 194 -5.77 2.16 0.90
C PHE A 194 -5.55 0.66 1.13
N MET A 195 -6.64 -0.08 1.34
CA MET A 195 -6.64 -1.52 1.58
C MET A 195 -5.80 -1.99 2.77
N TYR A 196 -4.56 -2.38 2.49
CA TYR A 196 -3.54 -2.88 3.42
C TYR A 196 -2.13 -2.37 3.02
N PHE A 197 -2.09 -1.29 2.23
CA PHE A 197 -0.87 -0.76 1.63
C PHE A 197 0.04 -0.04 2.65
N GLU A 198 -0.35 0.13 3.91
CA GLU A 198 0.62 0.51 4.95
C GLU A 198 1.76 -0.53 5.07
N ASN A 199 1.47 -1.79 4.72
CA ASN A 199 2.44 -2.88 4.69
C ASN A 199 3.25 -2.94 3.38
N TYR A 200 3.05 -2.01 2.44
CA TYR A 200 3.71 -2.03 1.13
C TYR A 200 4.99 -1.18 1.13
N ASN A 201 6.10 -1.84 0.83
CA ASN A 201 7.33 -1.22 0.40
C ASN A 201 7.45 -1.44 -1.11
N VAL A 202 7.19 -0.39 -1.89
CA VAL A 202 7.07 -0.47 -3.36
C VAL A 202 8.42 -0.19 -4.00
N GLU A 203 9.04 0.90 -3.56
CA GLU A 203 10.40 1.36 -3.80
C GLU A 203 11.47 0.28 -3.59
N VAL A 204 11.34 -0.56 -2.56
CA VAL A 204 12.29 -1.66 -2.29
C VAL A 204 12.31 -2.73 -3.41
N ARG A 205 11.19 -2.96 -4.10
CA ARG A 205 11.01 -4.09 -5.05
C ARG A 205 12.05 -4.07 -6.18
N ASP A 206 12.53 -5.24 -6.60
CA ASP A 206 13.57 -5.41 -7.63
C ASP A 206 13.19 -4.80 -9.00
N ARG A 207 11.89 -4.79 -9.31
CA ARG A 207 11.28 -4.15 -10.49
C ARG A 207 11.11 -2.62 -10.37
N VAL A 208 11.66 -2.00 -9.33
CA VAL A 208 11.92 -0.55 -9.25
C VAL A 208 13.42 -0.34 -9.44
N LYS A 209 13.80 0.33 -10.52
CA LYS A 209 15.20 0.67 -10.84
C LYS A 209 15.77 1.70 -9.88
N CYS A 210 14.98 2.73 -9.59
CA CYS A 210 15.31 3.88 -8.74
C CYS A 210 14.02 4.65 -8.44
N ILE A 211 14.07 5.57 -7.48
CA ILE A 211 13.15 6.72 -7.43
C ILE A 211 13.78 7.83 -8.28
N SER A 212 13.05 8.35 -9.26
CA SER A 212 13.52 9.46 -10.08
C SER A 212 13.84 10.68 -9.20
N ALA A 213 14.99 11.34 -9.41
CA ALA A 213 15.29 12.60 -8.75
C ALA A 213 14.70 13.81 -9.51
N ALA A 214 14.41 13.65 -10.80
CA ALA A 214 13.66 14.64 -11.58
C ALA A 214 12.16 14.69 -11.21
N GLU A 215 11.57 13.56 -10.78
CA GLU A 215 10.10 13.40 -10.67
C GLU A 215 9.60 12.86 -9.31
N GLY A 216 10.47 12.50 -8.35
CA GLY A 216 10.09 11.95 -7.04
C GLY A 216 9.45 10.54 -7.04
N VAL A 217 9.16 9.97 -8.22
CA VAL A 217 8.40 8.72 -8.39
C VAL A 217 9.24 7.51 -8.83
N PRO A 218 8.81 6.25 -8.56
CA PRO A 218 9.54 5.05 -8.96
C PRO A 218 9.59 4.82 -10.48
N VAL A 219 10.77 4.46 -10.97
CA VAL A 219 10.99 4.00 -12.35
C VAL A 219 10.94 2.47 -12.41
N SER A 220 10.13 1.94 -13.32
CA SER A 220 9.91 0.50 -13.49
C SER A 220 10.89 -0.16 -14.45
N THR A 221 11.22 -1.42 -14.18
CA THR A 221 11.92 -2.34 -15.09
C THR A 221 11.13 -3.63 -15.35
N GLN A 222 9.84 -3.64 -15.01
CA GLN A 222 9.01 -4.86 -14.98
C GLN A 222 8.88 -5.57 -16.34
N TRP A 223 8.89 -4.84 -17.46
CA TRP A 223 8.83 -5.42 -18.81
C TRP A 223 10.01 -5.03 -19.71
N GLU A 224 10.59 -3.83 -19.54
CA GLU A 224 11.75 -3.38 -20.32
C GLU A 224 12.87 -2.84 -19.42
N LYS A 225 14.12 -3.23 -19.72
CA LYS A 225 15.30 -2.98 -18.87
C LYS A 225 15.81 -1.53 -18.86
N HIS A 226 15.41 -0.71 -19.83
CA HIS A 226 15.90 0.67 -19.95
C HIS A 226 15.41 1.54 -18.77
N GLY A 227 14.21 1.28 -18.26
CA GLY A 227 13.58 2.01 -17.16
C GLY A 227 12.51 2.96 -17.66
N TYR A 228 11.25 2.77 -17.23
CA TYR A 228 10.10 3.55 -17.67
C TYR A 228 9.15 3.87 -16.52
N PHE A 229 8.45 5.00 -16.58
CA PHE A 229 7.38 5.32 -15.63
C PHE A 229 6.19 4.38 -15.85
N TYR A 230 5.76 3.68 -14.79
CA TYR A 230 4.63 2.74 -14.85
C TYR A 230 3.50 3.25 -13.93
N PRO A 231 2.39 3.79 -14.47
CA PRO A 231 1.31 4.40 -13.68
C PRO A 231 0.84 3.57 -12.48
N THR A 232 0.63 2.26 -12.67
CA THR A 232 0.21 1.36 -11.58
C THR A 232 1.23 1.26 -10.44
N GLN A 233 2.53 1.31 -10.74
CA GLN A 233 3.60 1.24 -9.73
C GLN A 233 3.76 2.57 -8.98
N ILE A 234 3.65 3.70 -9.70
CA ILE A 234 3.69 5.05 -9.13
C ILE A 234 2.50 5.26 -8.19
N ALA A 235 1.29 4.84 -8.59
CA ALA A 235 0.11 4.94 -7.74
C ALA A 235 0.18 3.99 -6.53
N GLN A 236 0.75 2.79 -6.67
CA GLN A 236 1.00 1.91 -5.53
C GLN A 236 1.98 2.52 -4.51
N PHE A 237 3.04 3.20 -4.98
CA PHE A 237 3.99 3.92 -4.12
C PHE A 237 3.29 5.06 -3.35
N ALA A 238 2.53 5.89 -4.06
CA ALA A 238 1.74 6.97 -3.48
C ALA A 238 0.74 6.47 -2.42
N LEU A 239 -0.07 5.45 -2.75
CA LEU A 239 -1.08 4.89 -1.85
C LEU A 239 -0.45 4.16 -0.66
N ALA A 240 0.75 3.60 -0.81
CA ALA A 240 1.51 3.04 0.30
C ALA A 240 2.01 4.15 1.24
N HIS A 241 2.67 5.20 0.72
CA HIS A 241 3.13 6.31 1.55
C HIS A 241 1.97 7.04 2.24
N TYR A 242 0.87 7.35 1.55
CA TYR A 242 -0.33 7.92 2.16
C TYR A 242 -0.90 7.02 3.28
N SER A 243 -0.89 5.69 3.09
CA SER A 243 -1.36 4.75 4.12
C SER A 243 -0.43 4.73 5.33
N LYS A 244 0.89 4.71 5.12
CA LYS A 244 1.91 4.78 6.17
C LYS A 244 1.80 6.06 7.00
N ASN A 245 1.57 7.21 6.34
CA ASN A 245 1.35 8.50 7.01
C ASN A 245 0.17 8.49 8.01
N LEU A 246 -0.78 7.58 7.85
CA LEU A 246 -1.94 7.42 8.74
C LEU A 246 -1.78 6.31 9.80
N THR A 247 -0.68 5.55 9.78
CA THR A 247 -0.49 4.36 10.64
C THR A 247 0.86 4.26 11.34
N GLU A 248 1.91 4.85 10.78
CA GLU A 248 3.23 4.96 11.40
C GLU A 248 3.25 6.13 12.41
N GLN A 249 4.34 6.26 13.17
CA GLN A 249 4.48 7.37 14.12
C GLN A 249 4.83 8.67 13.37
N THR A 250 4.42 9.82 13.92
CA THR A 250 4.82 11.14 13.40
C THR A 250 6.34 11.17 13.24
N PRO A 251 6.88 11.55 12.07
CA PRO A 251 8.31 11.50 11.85
C PRO A 251 9.04 12.49 12.77
N ARG A 252 10.22 12.08 13.24
CA ARG A 252 11.20 13.03 13.78
C ARG A 252 11.81 13.76 12.60
N ILE A 253 11.92 15.08 12.71
CA ILE A 253 12.53 15.96 11.71
C ILE A 253 13.58 16.79 12.45
N HIS A 254 14.83 16.76 11.97
CA HIS A 254 15.88 17.69 12.38
C HIS A 254 16.06 18.71 11.26
N ILE A 255 15.90 19.99 11.59
CA ILE A 255 16.30 21.09 10.70
C ILE A 255 17.81 21.26 10.85
N LEU A 256 18.53 21.20 9.73
CA LEU A 256 19.98 21.40 9.70
C LEU A 256 20.33 22.84 9.30
N GLU A 257 19.64 23.39 8.31
CA GLU A 257 19.84 24.78 7.87
C GLU A 257 18.54 25.30 7.24
N ASP A 258 17.97 26.36 7.81
CA ASP A 258 16.82 27.12 7.25
C ASP A 258 17.19 28.58 6.90
N ALA A 259 18.49 28.86 6.81
CA ALA A 259 19.12 30.15 6.54
C ALA A 259 18.80 31.31 7.50
N ASP A 260 17.77 31.20 8.36
CA ASP A 260 17.30 32.24 9.28
C ASP A 260 17.55 31.85 10.74
N GLY A 261 16.84 30.85 11.27
CA GLY A 261 16.80 30.50 12.70
C GLY A 261 17.68 29.32 13.10
N ASN A 262 17.85 28.34 12.22
CA ASN A 262 18.73 27.19 12.38
C ASN A 262 19.86 27.29 11.36
N GLN A 263 21.08 27.52 11.85
CA GLN A 263 22.28 27.71 11.03
C GLN A 263 23.37 26.77 11.55
N MET A 264 23.99 26.00 10.65
CA MET A 264 25.08 25.07 10.98
C MET A 264 26.45 25.68 10.68
N ASP A 265 27.49 25.16 11.35
CA ASP A 265 28.89 25.51 11.08
C ASP A 265 29.41 24.77 9.84
N TRP A 266 29.30 25.41 8.67
CA TRP A 266 29.78 24.88 7.39
C TRP A 266 31.29 25.06 7.23
N ASN A 267 32.00 23.95 7.00
CA ASN A 267 33.39 23.98 6.54
C ASN A 267 33.43 24.56 5.13
N THR A 268 33.95 25.79 5.00
CA THR A 268 34.04 26.54 3.75
C THR A 268 35.53 26.69 3.36
N PRO A 269 36.01 25.95 2.34
CA PRO A 269 37.39 26.05 1.87
C PRO A 269 37.74 27.45 1.36
N LYS A 270 39.01 27.87 1.48
CA LYS A 270 39.48 29.23 1.11
C LYS A 270 39.30 29.61 -0.37
N THR A 271 39.03 28.64 -1.25
CA THR A 271 38.74 28.85 -2.68
C THR A 271 37.24 28.89 -2.99
N SER A 272 36.39 28.83 -1.96
CA SER A 272 34.94 28.73 -2.07
C SER A 272 34.29 29.84 -1.24
N ASN A 273 33.06 30.19 -1.59
CA ASN A 273 32.30 31.28 -0.97
C ASN A 273 30.90 30.80 -0.59
N MET A 274 30.41 31.30 0.55
CA MET A 274 29.12 30.93 1.12
C MET A 274 28.49 32.16 1.77
N THR A 275 27.31 32.57 1.31
CA THR A 275 26.66 33.81 1.77
C THR A 275 25.17 33.60 1.98
N ARG A 276 24.62 34.16 3.07
CA ARG A 276 23.18 34.20 3.32
C ARG A 276 22.61 35.50 2.75
N ILE A 277 21.52 35.40 1.98
CA ILE A 277 20.92 36.49 1.19
C ILE A 277 19.40 36.50 1.41
N TRP A 278 18.81 37.66 1.67
CA TRP A 278 17.36 37.78 1.84
C TRP A 278 16.61 37.66 0.51
N HIS A 279 15.69 36.70 0.38
CA HIS A 279 14.95 36.47 -0.86
C HIS A 279 13.52 37.02 -0.80
N HIS A 280 13.35 38.28 -1.20
CA HIS A 280 12.09 39.04 -1.13
C HIS A 280 10.83 38.34 -1.67
N LYS A 281 10.94 37.43 -2.66
CA LYS A 281 9.79 36.69 -3.20
C LYS A 281 9.31 35.55 -2.29
N PHE A 282 10.21 34.97 -1.49
CA PHE A 282 9.88 33.88 -0.56
C PHE A 282 9.72 34.37 0.88
N ASN A 283 10.24 35.57 1.20
CA ASN A 283 10.21 36.17 2.55
C ASN A 283 10.91 35.27 3.59
N THR A 284 12.07 34.76 3.19
CA THR A 284 13.01 33.94 3.96
C THR A 284 14.42 34.33 3.52
N SER A 285 15.43 34.07 4.35
CA SER A 285 16.81 34.01 3.88
C SER A 285 17.03 32.77 3.00
N ILE A 286 18.01 32.83 2.09
CA ILE A 286 18.51 31.69 1.32
C ILE A 286 20.03 31.67 1.40
N VAL A 287 20.64 30.51 1.20
CA VAL A 287 22.11 30.39 1.15
C VAL A 287 22.57 30.28 -0.29
N GLN A 288 23.49 31.15 -0.73
CA GLN A 288 24.25 30.99 -1.97
C GLN A 288 25.55 30.25 -1.68
N PHE A 289 25.93 29.33 -2.56
CA PHE A 289 27.23 28.65 -2.55
C PHE A 289 27.94 28.79 -3.90
N GLU A 290 29.27 28.89 -3.85
CA GLU A 290 30.16 28.95 -5.01
C GLU A 290 31.47 28.22 -4.69
N THR A 291 31.84 27.21 -5.48
CA THR A 291 33.09 26.44 -5.32
C THR A 291 33.92 26.45 -6.60
N THR A 292 35.24 26.35 -6.45
CA THR A 292 36.12 25.94 -7.55
C THR A 292 35.88 24.47 -7.97
N ILE A 293 36.50 24.05 -9.08
CA ILE A 293 36.44 22.68 -9.58
C ILE A 293 37.28 21.75 -8.68
N GLY A 294 36.64 20.75 -8.08
CA GLY A 294 37.29 19.69 -7.31
C GLY A 294 36.63 19.42 -5.96
N TYR A 295 36.90 18.26 -5.36
CA TYR A 295 36.35 17.89 -4.05
C TYR A 295 36.97 18.69 -2.88
N GLU A 296 38.21 19.15 -3.03
CA GLU A 296 38.93 20.00 -2.05
C GLU A 296 38.20 21.34 -1.78
N SER A 297 37.34 21.78 -2.71
CA SER A 297 36.54 23.00 -2.61
C SER A 297 35.09 22.76 -2.17
N ALA A 298 34.70 21.54 -1.81
CA ALA A 298 33.36 21.21 -1.34
C ALA A 298 33.02 21.92 -0.02
N ILE A 299 32.00 22.80 -0.07
CA ILE A 299 31.43 23.43 1.12
C ILE A 299 30.60 22.36 1.85
N SER A 300 30.88 22.05 3.11
CA SER A 300 30.35 20.84 3.75
C SER A 300 30.06 20.95 5.25
N ILE A 301 29.03 20.23 5.71
CA ILE A 301 28.79 19.92 7.13
C ILE A 301 29.10 18.45 7.41
N GLN A 302 29.67 18.19 8.58
CA GLN A 302 29.87 16.84 9.10
C GLN A 302 28.68 16.45 10.00
N LEU A 303 28.23 15.20 9.89
CA LEU A 303 27.04 14.64 10.51
C LEU A 303 27.36 13.25 11.07
N ASN A 304 26.57 12.79 12.04
CA ASN A 304 26.64 11.42 12.58
C ASN A 304 25.22 10.84 12.71
N GLN A 305 24.45 10.86 11.62
CA GLN A 305 23.02 10.50 11.64
C GLN A 305 22.77 9.07 11.15
N THR A 306 22.25 8.21 12.03
CA THR A 306 22.06 6.76 11.80
C THR A 306 20.60 6.31 11.75
N GLN A 307 19.65 7.21 11.97
CA GLN A 307 18.21 6.91 12.01
C GLN A 307 17.41 7.77 11.02
N ASP A 308 17.79 9.02 10.87
CA ASP A 308 17.13 10.00 10.03
C ASP A 308 17.76 9.98 8.63
N LEU A 309 17.15 9.20 7.74
CA LEU A 309 17.70 8.82 6.42
C LEU A 309 16.84 9.33 5.26
N VAL A 310 15.83 10.17 5.52
CA VAL A 310 15.13 10.92 4.46
C VAL A 310 15.61 12.38 4.51
N LEU A 311 16.16 12.84 3.39
CA LEU A 311 16.64 14.21 3.18
C LEU A 311 15.57 14.99 2.43
N SER A 312 15.15 16.13 2.97
CA SER A 312 14.38 17.15 2.22
C SER A 312 15.17 18.46 2.17
N VAL A 313 15.17 19.13 1.02
CA VAL A 313 15.88 20.40 0.78
C VAL A 313 15.26 21.16 -0.40
N ASP A 314 15.21 22.48 -0.31
CA ASP A 314 14.93 23.37 -1.45
C ASP A 314 16.24 23.72 -2.15
N LEU A 315 16.33 23.49 -3.46
CA LEU A 315 17.59 23.56 -4.21
C LEU A 315 17.43 24.27 -5.56
N LEU A 316 18.42 25.09 -5.93
CA LEU A 316 18.60 25.65 -7.26
C LEU A 316 20.06 25.48 -7.70
N LEU A 317 20.29 24.71 -8.76
CA LEU A 317 21.61 24.50 -9.36
C LEU A 317 21.79 25.41 -10.58
N VAL A 318 22.89 26.17 -10.64
CA VAL A 318 23.15 27.15 -11.72
C VAL A 318 23.87 26.51 -12.92
N THR A 319 24.80 25.57 -12.67
CA THR A 319 25.55 24.86 -13.72
C THR A 319 25.28 23.36 -13.72
N ASN A 320 25.60 22.69 -14.84
CA ASN A 320 25.59 21.23 -14.96
C ASN A 320 26.70 20.53 -14.14
N SER A 321 27.75 21.26 -13.75
CA SER A 321 28.79 20.80 -12.82
C SER A 321 28.43 21.00 -11.35
N SER A 322 27.29 21.64 -11.06
CA SER A 322 26.83 21.83 -9.69
C SER A 322 26.12 20.58 -9.17
N SER A 323 26.38 20.22 -7.91
CA SER A 323 25.69 19.10 -7.26
C SER A 323 25.51 19.33 -5.75
N LEU A 324 24.44 18.73 -5.24
CA LEU A 324 24.31 18.36 -3.83
C LEU A 324 24.92 16.96 -3.66
N MET A 325 25.89 16.81 -2.78
CA MET A 325 26.54 15.55 -2.45
C MET A 325 26.22 15.14 -1.01
N VAL A 326 25.92 13.85 -0.79
CA VAL A 326 25.68 13.27 0.54
C VAL A 326 26.54 12.03 0.70
N THR A 327 27.45 12.03 1.67
CA THR A 327 28.30 10.86 1.95
C THR A 327 27.64 9.97 2.99
N VAL A 328 27.41 8.71 2.64
CA VAL A 328 26.76 7.70 3.49
C VAL A 328 27.69 6.51 3.69
N LEU A 329 28.02 6.22 4.94
CA LEU A 329 28.80 5.04 5.34
C LEU A 329 27.88 3.83 5.51
N ASN A 330 28.24 2.71 4.88
CA ASN A 330 27.76 1.39 5.27
C ASN A 330 28.65 0.84 6.39
N ARG A 331 28.09 0.77 7.60
CA ARG A 331 28.75 0.38 8.85
C ARG A 331 29.02 -1.12 8.94
N ASP A 332 28.35 -1.94 8.13
CA ASP A 332 28.55 -3.40 8.02
C ASP A 332 29.77 -3.69 7.13
N THR A 333 29.84 -3.08 5.93
CA THR A 333 30.94 -3.28 4.98
C THR A 333 32.14 -2.34 5.17
N LYS A 334 32.00 -1.30 6.01
CA LYS A 334 32.95 -0.19 6.19
C LYS A 334 33.24 0.62 4.92
N HIS A 335 32.34 0.58 3.94
CA HIS A 335 32.46 1.33 2.68
C HIS A 335 31.60 2.60 2.70
N SER A 336 32.20 3.74 2.36
CA SER A 336 31.50 5.02 2.19
C SER A 336 31.12 5.24 0.72
N TYR A 337 29.91 5.74 0.50
CA TYR A 337 29.38 6.05 -0.83
C TYR A 337 28.95 7.51 -0.90
N ASN A 338 29.13 8.15 -2.07
CA ASN A 338 28.70 9.52 -2.32
C ASN A 338 27.46 9.51 -3.22
N LEU A 339 26.32 9.96 -2.68
CA LEU A 339 25.10 10.22 -3.45
C LEU A 339 25.18 11.64 -4.02
N HIS A 340 25.15 11.78 -5.34
CA HIS A 340 25.21 13.06 -6.05
C HIS A 340 23.88 13.36 -6.73
N TYR A 341 23.27 14.50 -6.38
CA TYR A 341 22.07 15.03 -7.03
C TYR A 341 22.44 16.24 -7.88
N LEU A 342 22.30 16.11 -9.20
CA LEU A 342 22.84 17.09 -10.16
C LEU A 342 21.93 17.32 -11.38
N ALA A 343 22.11 18.46 -12.06
CA ALA A 343 21.25 18.89 -13.16
C ALA A 343 21.60 18.23 -14.51
N ALA A 344 21.31 16.93 -14.66
CA ALA A 344 21.54 16.16 -15.88
C ALA A 344 20.39 15.20 -16.24
N GLU A 345 20.30 14.85 -17.54
CA GLU A 345 19.37 13.85 -18.08
C GLU A 345 19.88 12.41 -17.83
N LEU A 346 19.86 11.98 -16.57
CA LEU A 346 20.15 10.59 -16.19
C LEU A 346 19.26 10.15 -15.02
N LEU A 347 18.80 8.90 -15.04
CA LEU A 347 17.98 8.35 -13.96
C LEU A 347 18.83 7.90 -12.77
N LEU A 348 19.88 7.14 -13.06
CA LEU A 348 20.86 6.60 -12.12
C LEU A 348 22.13 6.25 -12.90
N SER A 349 23.30 6.59 -12.35
CA SER A 349 24.62 6.16 -12.83
C SER A 349 25.52 5.84 -11.64
N VAL A 350 26.53 4.99 -11.81
CA VAL A 350 27.44 4.57 -10.73
C VAL A 350 28.87 4.50 -11.27
N GLN A 351 29.82 5.09 -10.54
CA GLN A 351 31.24 5.08 -10.83
C GLN A 351 31.99 4.90 -9.51
N GLU A 352 32.53 3.70 -9.27
CA GLU A 352 33.17 3.32 -8.00
C GLU A 352 32.22 3.57 -6.83
N SER A 353 32.63 4.37 -5.84
CA SER A 353 31.81 4.76 -4.68
C SER A 353 30.81 5.90 -4.96
N ASN A 354 30.83 6.51 -6.14
CA ASN A 354 29.96 7.64 -6.50
C ASN A 354 28.71 7.16 -7.24
N ILE A 355 27.54 7.56 -6.74
CA ILE A 355 26.22 7.20 -7.24
C ILE A 355 25.51 8.50 -7.64
N TYR A 356 25.19 8.65 -8.92
CA TYR A 356 24.66 9.88 -9.50
C TYR A 356 23.17 9.76 -9.83
N TYR A 357 22.40 10.74 -9.40
CA TYR A 357 20.98 10.91 -9.65
C TYR A 357 20.73 12.24 -10.39
N GLY A 358 20.08 12.18 -11.55
CA GLY A 358 19.78 13.36 -12.36
C GLY A 358 18.45 14.01 -11.96
N LEU A 359 18.50 15.32 -11.74
CA LEU A 359 17.33 16.20 -11.56
C LEU A 359 16.69 16.61 -12.90
N GLY A 360 17.22 16.12 -14.03
CA GLY A 360 16.93 16.59 -15.39
C GLY A 360 17.72 17.86 -15.72
N ALA A 361 18.15 18.03 -16.97
CA ALA A 361 18.77 19.28 -17.43
C ALA A 361 17.76 20.45 -17.40
N GLY A 362 16.47 20.15 -17.51
CA GLY A 362 15.37 21.10 -17.30
C GLY A 362 15.27 21.69 -15.89
N SER A 363 16.06 21.22 -14.91
CA SER A 363 16.12 21.78 -13.54
C SER A 363 17.04 23.00 -13.39
N LEU A 364 17.97 23.24 -14.33
CA LEU A 364 18.92 24.34 -14.26
C LEU A 364 18.23 25.69 -14.05
N ASN A 365 18.76 26.48 -13.11
CA ASN A 365 18.29 27.82 -12.76
C ASN A 365 16.81 27.88 -12.30
N LYS A 366 16.30 26.80 -11.70
CA LYS A 366 14.97 26.74 -11.08
C LYS A 366 15.06 26.18 -9.66
N TRP A 367 14.32 26.80 -8.75
CA TRP A 367 14.07 26.24 -7.42
C TRP A 367 13.24 24.96 -7.52
N ARG A 368 13.64 23.93 -6.79
CA ARG A 368 12.92 22.66 -6.61
C ARG A 368 13.06 22.20 -5.16
N HIS A 369 11.94 21.87 -4.54
CA HIS A 369 11.96 20.98 -3.38
C HIS A 369 12.34 19.58 -3.86
N ILE A 370 13.22 18.88 -3.13
CA ILE A 370 13.52 17.46 -3.37
C ILE A 370 13.51 16.68 -2.06
N THR A 371 12.84 15.52 -2.07
CA THR A 371 12.80 14.57 -0.95
C THR A 371 13.42 13.25 -1.38
N ARG A 372 14.44 12.78 -0.65
CA ARG A 372 15.26 11.59 -1.00
C ARG A 372 15.37 10.64 0.19
N ASP A 373 14.90 9.40 0.03
CA ASP A 373 15.25 8.31 0.95
C ASP A 373 16.65 7.80 0.61
N LEU A 374 17.65 8.20 1.42
CA LEU A 374 19.06 7.92 1.20
C LEU A 374 19.38 6.42 1.28
N HIS A 375 18.61 5.65 2.06
CA HIS A 375 18.73 4.20 2.11
C HIS A 375 18.29 3.54 0.81
N ILE A 376 17.14 3.96 0.24
CA ILE A 376 16.67 3.46 -1.05
C ILE A 376 17.62 3.90 -2.16
N ASP A 377 18.01 5.18 -2.21
CA ASP A 377 18.91 5.69 -3.25
C ASP A 377 20.26 4.98 -3.24
N LEU A 378 20.82 4.70 -2.05
CA LEU A 378 22.05 3.92 -1.90
C LEU A 378 21.86 2.45 -2.28
N GLN A 379 20.79 1.78 -1.80
CA GLN A 379 20.53 0.38 -2.13
C GLN A 379 20.38 0.17 -3.64
N LYS A 380 19.70 1.09 -4.35
CA LYS A 380 19.53 1.03 -5.81
C LYS A 380 20.82 1.33 -6.55
N GLY A 381 21.65 2.25 -6.06
CA GLY A 381 22.99 2.49 -6.56
C GLY A 381 23.88 1.25 -6.47
N ILE A 382 23.99 0.62 -5.30
CA ILE A 382 24.81 -0.59 -5.07
C ILE A 382 24.39 -1.73 -6.02
N VAL A 383 23.09 -2.02 -6.12
CA VAL A 383 22.54 -3.09 -6.99
C VAL A 383 22.73 -2.79 -8.49
N MET A 384 22.86 -1.52 -8.89
CA MET A 384 23.22 -1.15 -10.25
C MET A 384 24.74 -1.25 -10.52
N GLY A 385 25.57 -0.86 -9.55
CA GLY A 385 27.04 -0.87 -9.66
C GLY A 385 27.62 -2.29 -9.70
N ASP A 386 27.18 -3.17 -8.79
CA ASP A 386 27.58 -4.58 -8.78
C ASP A 386 26.37 -5.51 -8.62
N LYS A 387 26.19 -6.38 -9.62
CA LYS A 387 25.12 -7.38 -9.68
C LYS A 387 25.39 -8.62 -8.82
N ARG A 388 26.57 -8.73 -8.20
CA ARG A 388 26.93 -9.78 -7.25
C ARG A 388 26.75 -9.37 -5.78
N SER A 389 26.64 -8.06 -5.52
CA SER A 389 26.45 -7.50 -4.19
C SER A 389 25.11 -7.93 -3.58
N PRO A 390 25.02 -8.06 -2.24
CA PRO A 390 23.81 -8.53 -1.59
C PRO A 390 22.64 -7.56 -1.85
N LEU A 391 21.50 -8.09 -2.31
CA LEU A 391 20.34 -7.31 -2.78
C LEU A 391 19.73 -6.35 -1.75
N LYS A 392 20.12 -6.41 -0.47
CA LYS A 392 19.43 -5.75 0.64
C LYS A 392 20.39 -5.21 1.70
N VAL A 393 20.65 -3.90 1.62
CA VAL A 393 21.18 -3.09 2.72
C VAL A 393 20.11 -2.99 3.83
N ARG A 394 20.52 -2.87 5.10
CA ARG A 394 19.61 -2.60 6.23
C ARG A 394 19.73 -1.12 6.63
N ARG A 395 18.62 -0.43 6.92
CA ARG A 395 18.61 0.98 7.39
C ARG A 395 19.49 1.19 8.63
N SER A 396 19.53 0.23 9.55
CA SER A 396 20.36 0.21 10.77
C SER A 396 21.86 0.31 10.54
N ASP A 397 22.31 -0.01 9.33
CA ASP A 397 23.73 -0.12 8.99
C ASP A 397 24.23 1.13 8.29
N LEU A 398 23.38 2.14 8.07
CA LEU A 398 23.72 3.36 7.36
C LEU A 398 23.95 4.52 8.32
N GLU A 399 24.86 5.40 7.92
CA GLU A 399 25.27 6.57 8.69
C GLU A 399 25.58 7.71 7.71
N VAL A 400 24.81 8.79 7.77
CA VAL A 400 25.07 10.00 6.99
C VAL A 400 26.23 10.73 7.66
N LEU A 401 27.39 10.73 6.99
CA LEU A 401 28.63 11.34 7.46
C LEU A 401 28.72 12.83 7.12
N SER A 402 28.18 13.24 5.97
CA SER A 402 28.23 14.64 5.54
C SER A 402 27.18 14.98 4.49
N ILE A 403 26.86 16.27 4.42
CA ILE A 403 26.19 16.92 3.30
C ILE A 403 27.14 17.99 2.78
N ALA A 404 27.26 18.10 1.46
CA ALA A 404 28.19 19.01 0.81
C ALA A 404 27.62 19.58 -0.50
N PHE A 405 28.07 20.77 -0.87
CA PHE A 405 27.76 21.44 -2.13
C PHE A 405 29.00 21.62 -2.99
N LEU A 406 28.81 21.45 -4.30
CA LEU A 406 29.81 21.60 -5.35
C LEU A 406 29.23 22.47 -6.47
N GLY A 407 30.08 23.28 -7.10
CA GLY A 407 29.69 24.19 -8.18
C GLY A 407 29.06 25.48 -7.67
N ILE A 408 27.98 25.93 -8.31
CA ILE A 408 27.32 27.21 -8.05
C ILE A 408 25.81 26.98 -7.89
N GLY A 409 25.24 27.51 -6.82
CA GLY A 409 23.80 27.37 -6.59
C GLY A 409 23.30 28.10 -5.37
N PHE A 410 22.03 27.84 -5.07
CA PHE A 410 21.34 28.32 -3.88
C PHE A 410 20.58 27.15 -3.25
N TYR A 411 20.41 27.19 -1.93
CA TYR A 411 19.56 26.24 -1.22
C TYR A 411 18.85 26.89 -0.03
N ASP A 412 17.83 26.21 0.48
CA ASP A 412 17.12 26.51 1.73
C ASP A 412 16.55 25.21 2.35
N ASN A 413 16.08 25.26 3.59
CA ASN A 413 15.32 24.21 4.29
C ASN A 413 15.94 22.79 4.25
N ILE A 414 17.25 22.66 4.53
CA ILE A 414 17.88 21.32 4.66
C ILE A 414 17.38 20.65 5.94
N THR A 415 16.77 19.47 5.79
CA THR A 415 16.25 18.65 6.89
C THR A 415 16.62 17.18 6.73
N LEU A 416 16.81 16.47 7.85
CA LEU A 416 16.85 15.01 7.90
C LEU A 416 15.73 14.47 8.78
N SER A 417 14.98 13.49 8.28
CA SER A 417 13.85 12.88 8.99
C SER A 417 13.87 11.35 8.95
N THR A 418 13.09 10.72 9.85
CA THR A 418 12.86 9.27 9.82
C THR A 418 12.11 8.82 8.57
N SER A 419 11.15 9.64 8.14
CA SER A 419 10.36 9.49 6.92
C SER A 419 9.68 10.80 6.53
N ASP A 420 9.45 10.98 5.23
CA ASP A 420 8.46 11.93 4.73
C ASP A 420 7.52 11.19 3.77
N HIS A 421 6.33 10.88 4.27
CA HIS A 421 5.33 10.14 3.49
C HIS A 421 4.42 11.08 2.68
N LEU A 422 4.31 12.35 3.03
CA LEU A 422 3.44 13.29 2.33
C LEU A 422 4.13 13.89 1.11
N ALA A 423 5.41 14.22 1.18
CA ALA A 423 6.18 14.65 -0.01
C ALA A 423 6.12 13.58 -1.11
N HIS A 424 6.51 12.33 -0.79
CA HIS A 424 6.46 11.21 -1.73
C HIS A 424 5.05 10.85 -2.24
N PHE A 425 4.00 11.14 -1.47
CA PHE A 425 2.62 11.03 -1.95
C PHE A 425 2.28 12.15 -2.94
N TYR A 426 2.67 13.39 -2.66
CA TYR A 426 2.40 14.55 -3.51
C TYR A 426 3.25 14.58 -4.78
N ASP A 427 4.53 14.16 -4.75
CA ASP A 427 5.36 13.91 -5.94
C ASP A 427 4.58 13.06 -6.96
N ALA A 428 3.99 11.96 -6.49
CA ALA A 428 3.22 11.06 -7.32
C ALA A 428 1.85 11.65 -7.74
N ALA A 429 1.17 12.40 -6.88
CA ALA A 429 -0.09 13.07 -7.22
C ALA A 429 0.12 14.14 -8.30
N GLU A 430 1.18 14.94 -8.20
CA GLU A 430 1.61 15.89 -9.23
C GLU A 430 2.06 15.17 -10.50
N TRP A 431 2.78 14.05 -10.39
CA TRP A 431 3.14 13.24 -11.57
C TRP A 431 1.89 12.82 -12.36
N PHE A 432 0.81 12.39 -11.69
CA PHE A 432 -0.46 12.06 -12.36
C PHE A 432 -1.16 13.28 -12.97
N VAL A 433 -1.04 14.48 -12.39
CA VAL A 433 -1.59 15.71 -12.99
C VAL A 433 -0.83 16.10 -14.27
N HIS A 434 0.50 15.97 -14.27
CA HIS A 434 1.35 16.37 -15.40
C HIS A 434 1.42 15.33 -16.53
N ASN A 435 1.27 14.03 -16.22
CA ASN A 435 1.44 12.93 -17.18
C ASN A 435 0.12 12.28 -17.65
N GLN A 436 -1.02 12.97 -17.51
CA GLN A 436 -2.30 12.50 -18.06
C GLN A 436 -2.43 12.86 -19.55
N ASP A 437 -2.81 11.89 -20.39
CA ASP A 437 -3.20 12.18 -21.77
C ASP A 437 -4.57 12.88 -21.79
N ILE A 438 -4.60 14.12 -22.28
CA ILE A 438 -5.78 15.00 -22.24
C ILE A 438 -6.89 14.54 -23.20
N LYS A 439 -6.59 13.73 -24.21
CA LYS A 439 -7.55 13.25 -25.23
C LYS A 439 -8.34 12.03 -24.78
N THR A 440 -7.70 11.17 -23.98
CA THR A 440 -8.23 9.89 -23.51
C THR A 440 -8.57 9.89 -22.02
N GLY A 441 -8.05 10.86 -21.25
CA GLY A 441 -8.06 10.85 -19.79
C GLY A 441 -7.17 9.75 -19.17
N GLY A 442 -6.40 9.04 -19.98
CA GLY A 442 -5.60 7.90 -19.58
C GLY A 442 -4.21 8.26 -19.04
N TRP A 443 -3.69 7.40 -18.18
CA TRP A 443 -2.25 7.29 -17.92
C TRP A 443 -1.74 6.08 -18.70
N THR A 444 -1.09 6.37 -19.83
CA THR A 444 -0.68 5.37 -20.82
C THR A 444 0.60 4.64 -20.38
N ASN A 445 0.73 3.38 -20.80
CA ASN A 445 1.93 2.58 -20.55
C ASN A 445 2.90 2.76 -21.74
N PRO A 446 4.11 3.32 -21.54
CA PRO A 446 5.03 3.67 -22.63
C PRO A 446 5.79 2.47 -23.23
N VAL A 447 5.46 1.24 -22.84
CA VAL A 447 6.16 0.00 -23.22
C VAL A 447 5.19 -1.07 -23.70
N ARG A 448 5.68 -2.03 -24.49
CA ARG A 448 4.86 -3.12 -25.01
C ARG A 448 4.57 -4.18 -23.95
N ARG A 449 3.46 -4.91 -24.11
CA ARG A 449 3.02 -5.96 -23.18
C ARG A 449 2.39 -7.14 -23.91
N SER A 450 3.13 -8.23 -24.02
CA SER A 450 2.72 -9.50 -24.65
C SER A 450 2.25 -10.51 -23.59
N LEU A 451 1.03 -11.03 -23.71
CA LEU A 451 0.48 -12.08 -22.84
C LEU A 451 0.34 -13.38 -23.64
N ASN A 452 0.78 -14.51 -23.09
CA ASN A 452 0.71 -15.81 -23.79
C ASN A 452 -0.72 -16.12 -24.26
N GLY A 453 -0.88 -16.27 -25.59
CA GLY A 453 -2.17 -16.56 -26.24
C GLY A 453 -2.99 -15.33 -26.67
N PHE A 454 -2.53 -14.11 -26.39
CA PHE A 454 -3.21 -12.86 -26.74
C PHE A 454 -2.40 -12.00 -27.72
N ALA A 455 -3.07 -11.09 -28.41
CA ALA A 455 -2.40 -10.03 -29.19
C ALA A 455 -1.51 -9.16 -28.28
N GLU A 456 -0.35 -8.73 -28.79
CA GLU A 456 0.54 -7.83 -28.04
C GLU A 456 -0.03 -6.41 -27.93
N LEU A 457 -0.05 -5.89 -26.71
CA LEU A 457 -0.36 -4.49 -26.46
C LEU A 457 0.84 -3.61 -26.84
N ARG A 458 0.64 -2.74 -27.83
CA ARG A 458 1.63 -1.74 -28.26
C ARG A 458 1.75 -0.61 -27.23
N PRO A 459 2.90 0.09 -27.12
CA PRO A 459 3.05 1.29 -26.30
C PRO A 459 1.90 2.28 -26.50
N GLY A 460 1.42 2.87 -25.40
CA GLY A 460 0.23 3.73 -25.36
C GLY A 460 -0.98 3.08 -24.69
N TRP A 461 -0.98 1.76 -24.45
CA TRP A 461 -2.11 1.05 -23.84
C TRP A 461 -2.42 1.53 -22.40
N ILE A 462 -3.71 1.58 -22.04
CA ILE A 462 -4.20 2.01 -20.71
C ILE A 462 -4.57 0.77 -19.89
N SER A 463 -4.45 0.83 -18.56
CA SER A 463 -4.85 -0.25 -17.64
C SER A 463 -5.97 0.22 -16.70
N ALA A 464 -7.06 -0.54 -16.55
CA ALA A 464 -8.10 -0.21 -15.58
C ALA A 464 -7.59 -0.23 -14.13
N MET A 465 -6.60 -1.08 -13.84
CA MET A 465 -5.89 -1.10 -12.55
C MET A 465 -5.04 0.16 -12.37
N GLY A 466 -4.40 0.66 -13.44
CA GLY A 466 -3.66 1.91 -13.44
C GLY A 466 -4.58 3.12 -13.20
N GLN A 467 -5.66 3.24 -13.99
CA GLN A 467 -6.69 4.26 -13.81
C GLN A 467 -7.26 4.25 -12.39
N GLY A 468 -7.63 3.07 -11.87
CA GLY A 468 -8.20 2.91 -10.54
C GLY A 468 -7.31 3.46 -9.43
N HIS A 469 -6.06 3.01 -9.36
CA HIS A 469 -5.13 3.52 -8.34
C HIS A 469 -4.81 5.00 -8.53
N ALA A 470 -4.63 5.49 -9.77
CA ALA A 470 -4.38 6.91 -10.02
C ALA A 470 -5.56 7.79 -9.57
N ILE A 471 -6.80 7.35 -9.81
CA ILE A 471 -8.00 8.00 -9.29
C ILE A 471 -8.02 7.96 -7.75
N SER A 472 -7.68 6.83 -7.11
CA SER A 472 -7.56 6.72 -5.64
C SER A 472 -6.50 7.64 -5.03
N VAL A 473 -5.39 7.92 -5.74
CA VAL A 473 -4.38 8.91 -5.36
C VAL A 473 -4.94 10.32 -5.47
N LEU A 474 -5.50 10.67 -6.63
CA LEU A 474 -5.99 12.03 -6.91
C LEU A 474 -7.22 12.39 -6.06
N ALA A 475 -8.08 11.42 -5.74
CA ALA A 475 -9.18 11.58 -4.79
C ALA A 475 -8.68 11.92 -3.36
N ARG A 476 -7.61 11.25 -2.91
CA ARG A 476 -6.94 11.53 -1.63
C ARG A 476 -6.20 12.87 -1.65
N ALA A 477 -5.54 13.21 -2.76
CA ALA A 477 -4.82 14.48 -2.90
C ALA A 477 -5.80 15.68 -2.93
N TYR A 478 -6.93 15.56 -3.64
CA TYR A 478 -8.03 16.53 -3.59
C TYR A 478 -8.57 16.72 -2.16
N TRP A 479 -8.82 15.63 -1.43
CA TRP A 479 -9.31 15.69 -0.05
C TRP A 479 -8.28 16.30 0.91
N HIS A 480 -7.04 15.81 0.89
CA HIS A 480 -5.97 16.20 1.82
C HIS A 480 -5.46 17.63 1.60
N SER A 481 -5.50 18.14 0.36
CA SER A 481 -5.16 19.54 0.03
C SER A 481 -6.24 20.56 0.45
N GLY A 482 -7.35 20.12 1.04
CA GLY A 482 -8.50 20.99 1.33
C GLY A 482 -9.34 21.36 0.11
N GLY A 483 -9.08 20.76 -1.06
CA GLY A 483 -9.92 20.87 -2.25
C GLY A 483 -9.23 21.35 -3.54
N ASP A 484 -7.93 21.09 -3.75
CA ASP A 484 -7.26 21.51 -5.00
C ASP A 484 -7.89 20.84 -6.23
N THR A 485 -8.59 21.66 -7.01
CA THR A 485 -9.34 21.26 -8.20
C THR A 485 -8.50 20.65 -9.32
N ARG A 486 -7.16 20.82 -9.32
CA ARG A 486 -6.26 20.17 -10.28
C ARG A 486 -6.36 18.64 -10.17
N TYR A 487 -6.27 18.10 -8.95
CA TYR A 487 -6.39 16.67 -8.70
C TYR A 487 -7.79 16.15 -9.05
N LEU A 488 -8.84 16.88 -8.66
CA LEU A 488 -10.23 16.52 -8.99
C LEU A 488 -10.49 16.50 -10.50
N LYS A 489 -9.94 17.46 -11.25
CA LYS A 489 -10.04 17.53 -12.72
C LYS A 489 -9.35 16.31 -13.35
N ALA A 490 -8.13 15.99 -12.92
CA ALA A 490 -7.39 14.83 -13.42
C ALA A 490 -8.12 13.51 -13.10
N ALA A 491 -8.64 13.34 -11.88
CA ALA A 491 -9.44 12.18 -11.49
C ALA A 491 -10.73 12.05 -12.32
N SER A 492 -11.41 13.15 -12.59
CA SER A 492 -12.63 13.17 -13.42
C SER A 492 -12.36 12.86 -14.89
N LEU A 493 -11.21 13.26 -15.44
CA LEU A 493 -10.76 12.83 -16.77
C LEU A 493 -10.40 11.34 -16.78
N GLY A 494 -9.84 10.82 -15.68
CA GLY A 494 -9.51 9.42 -15.47
C GLY A 494 -10.68 8.43 -15.65
N LEU A 495 -11.93 8.91 -15.60
CA LEU A 495 -13.14 8.14 -15.85
C LEU A 495 -13.40 7.83 -17.34
N GLN A 496 -12.76 8.52 -18.28
CA GLN A 496 -13.05 8.38 -19.72
C GLN A 496 -12.75 6.98 -20.29
N PRO A 497 -11.59 6.32 -20.01
CA PRO A 497 -11.27 5.01 -20.60
C PRO A 497 -12.26 3.90 -20.25
N TYR A 498 -12.98 4.01 -19.13
CA TYR A 498 -13.99 3.05 -18.68
C TYR A 498 -15.25 2.97 -19.58
N ARG A 499 -15.39 3.87 -20.56
CA ARG A 499 -16.51 3.90 -21.52
C ARG A 499 -16.14 3.46 -22.92
N ILE A 500 -14.83 3.38 -23.20
CA ILE A 500 -14.30 3.08 -24.53
C ILE A 500 -13.84 1.63 -24.52
N TYR A 501 -14.19 0.85 -25.55
CA TYR A 501 -13.79 -0.55 -25.61
C TYR A 501 -12.26 -0.68 -25.76
N SER A 502 -11.73 -1.81 -25.31
CA SER A 502 -10.30 -2.16 -25.35
C SER A 502 -9.72 -2.04 -26.77
N ARG A 503 -10.47 -2.48 -27.78
CA ARG A 503 -10.10 -2.34 -29.21
C ARG A 503 -10.08 -0.89 -29.72
N ASP A 504 -10.85 -0.01 -29.07
CA ASP A 504 -11.08 1.38 -29.43
C ASP A 504 -10.18 2.33 -28.59
N GLY A 505 -9.19 1.77 -27.87
CA GLY A 505 -8.19 2.51 -27.09
C GLY A 505 -8.52 2.72 -25.61
N GLY A 506 -9.66 2.20 -25.12
CA GLY A 506 -10.05 2.28 -23.72
C GLY A 506 -9.71 1.02 -22.91
N VAL A 507 -10.50 0.76 -21.87
CA VAL A 507 -10.35 -0.42 -20.98
C VAL A 507 -11.64 -1.24 -20.83
N LEU A 508 -12.72 -0.89 -21.52
CA LEU A 508 -13.98 -1.62 -21.43
C LEU A 508 -13.90 -2.94 -22.23
N ALA A 509 -14.36 -4.02 -21.60
CA ALA A 509 -14.66 -5.31 -22.21
C ALA A 509 -16.08 -5.75 -21.82
N GLN A 510 -16.61 -6.80 -22.43
CA GLN A 510 -17.96 -7.28 -22.18
C GLN A 510 -18.03 -8.80 -22.28
N PHE A 511 -18.21 -9.47 -21.14
CA PHE A 511 -18.29 -10.92 -21.07
C PHE A 511 -19.68 -11.39 -21.52
N MET A 512 -19.71 -12.30 -22.50
CA MET A 512 -20.91 -12.88 -23.11
C MET A 512 -21.98 -11.83 -23.47
N ASP A 513 -21.55 -10.73 -24.09
CA ASP A 513 -22.39 -9.59 -24.52
C ASP A 513 -23.29 -9.00 -23.42
N LYS A 514 -22.98 -9.24 -22.14
CA LYS A 514 -23.88 -8.94 -21.02
C LYS A 514 -23.21 -8.26 -19.83
N TYR A 515 -22.02 -8.67 -19.43
CA TYR A 515 -21.37 -8.19 -18.21
C TYR A 515 -20.15 -7.33 -18.55
N TYR A 516 -20.28 -6.02 -18.37
CA TYR A 516 -19.20 -5.07 -18.60
C TYR A 516 -18.04 -5.25 -17.62
N TRP A 517 -16.82 -5.28 -18.13
CA TRP A 517 -15.59 -5.49 -17.37
C TRP A 517 -14.57 -4.39 -17.69
N TYR A 518 -13.67 -4.12 -16.75
CA TYR A 518 -12.61 -3.12 -16.91
C TYR A 518 -11.24 -3.81 -16.85
N GLU A 519 -10.56 -3.88 -17.98
CA GLU A 519 -9.39 -4.73 -18.20
C GLU A 519 -8.10 -4.21 -17.53
N GLU A 520 -7.39 -5.08 -16.80
CA GLU A 520 -6.01 -4.77 -16.37
C GLU A 520 -5.06 -4.65 -17.59
N TYR A 521 -5.27 -5.51 -18.59
CA TYR A 521 -4.58 -5.52 -19.87
C TYR A 521 -5.67 -5.57 -20.96
N PRO A 522 -5.89 -4.50 -21.77
CA PRO A 522 -6.96 -4.43 -22.77
C PRO A 522 -6.67 -5.30 -24.01
N THR A 523 -6.57 -6.62 -23.80
CA THR A 523 -6.18 -7.58 -24.83
C THR A 523 -7.31 -7.87 -25.83
N THR A 524 -6.94 -8.45 -26.97
CA THR A 524 -7.89 -9.08 -27.89
C THR A 524 -7.50 -10.56 -28.06
N PRO A 525 -8.40 -11.52 -27.75
CA PRO A 525 -9.66 -11.32 -27.00
C PRO A 525 -9.41 -10.79 -25.57
N ALA A 526 -10.46 -10.39 -24.86
CA ALA A 526 -10.34 -9.89 -23.49
C ALA A 526 -9.82 -10.99 -22.53
N SER A 527 -9.08 -10.55 -21.50
CA SER A 527 -8.39 -11.40 -20.53
C SER A 527 -9.20 -11.64 -19.25
N TYR A 528 -9.95 -10.63 -18.79
CA TYR A 528 -10.74 -10.64 -17.55
C TYR A 528 -9.89 -10.94 -16.30
N VAL A 529 -8.79 -10.20 -16.09
CA VAL A 529 -7.97 -10.30 -14.86
C VAL A 529 -8.75 -9.80 -13.63
N LEU A 530 -8.84 -10.63 -12.59
CA LEU A 530 -9.69 -10.35 -11.42
C LEU A 530 -9.15 -9.21 -10.53
N ASN A 531 -7.87 -9.27 -10.13
CA ASN A 531 -7.32 -8.29 -9.19
C ASN A 531 -7.37 -6.86 -9.73
N GLY A 532 -7.00 -6.66 -11.01
CA GLY A 532 -6.95 -5.35 -11.62
C GLY A 532 -8.33 -4.75 -11.83
N PHE A 533 -9.33 -5.58 -12.14
CA PHE A 533 -10.72 -5.15 -12.19
C PHE A 533 -11.19 -4.65 -10.82
N ILE A 534 -10.98 -5.41 -9.73
CA ILE A 534 -11.41 -4.97 -8.40
C ILE A 534 -10.68 -3.69 -7.96
N TYR A 535 -9.37 -3.56 -8.21
CA TYR A 535 -8.66 -2.30 -7.97
C TYR A 535 -9.23 -1.13 -8.77
N SER A 536 -9.71 -1.38 -10.00
CA SER A 536 -10.41 -0.36 -10.80
C SER A 536 -11.73 0.09 -10.15
N LEU A 537 -12.45 -0.82 -9.49
CA LEU A 537 -13.69 -0.49 -8.77
C LEU A 537 -13.42 0.35 -7.51
N LEU A 538 -12.29 0.13 -6.82
CA LEU A 538 -11.92 0.93 -5.65
C LEU A 538 -11.67 2.39 -6.00
N GLY A 539 -10.99 2.68 -7.13
CA GLY A 539 -10.84 4.05 -7.62
C GLY A 539 -12.17 4.73 -7.94
N LEU A 540 -13.10 4.00 -8.57
CA LEU A 540 -14.44 4.49 -8.88
C LEU A 540 -15.28 4.75 -7.60
N TYR A 541 -15.14 3.89 -6.59
CA TYR A 541 -15.75 4.08 -5.27
C TYR A 541 -15.17 5.30 -4.54
N ASP A 542 -13.84 5.43 -4.56
CA ASP A 542 -13.13 6.53 -3.89
C ASP A 542 -13.56 7.89 -4.44
N LEU A 543 -13.61 8.03 -5.78
CA LEU A 543 -14.05 9.27 -6.42
C LEU A 543 -15.55 9.53 -6.22
N ASN A 544 -16.38 8.48 -6.21
CA ASN A 544 -17.80 8.59 -5.87
C ASN A 544 -18.04 9.12 -4.44
N SER A 545 -17.14 8.84 -3.50
CA SER A 545 -17.25 9.27 -2.10
C SER A 545 -16.53 10.57 -1.75
N THR A 546 -15.65 11.07 -2.62
CA THR A 546 -14.84 12.29 -2.38
C THR A 546 -15.21 13.46 -3.29
N ALA A 547 -15.66 13.21 -4.52
CA ALA A 547 -15.95 14.27 -5.49
C ALA A 547 -17.30 14.97 -5.27
N PRO A 548 -17.46 16.23 -5.69
CA PRO A 548 -18.75 16.92 -5.65
C PRO A 548 -19.67 16.57 -6.83
N GLY A 549 -20.98 16.62 -6.56
CA GLY A 549 -22.02 16.84 -7.58
C GLY A 549 -22.06 15.82 -8.72
N LYS A 550 -21.70 16.25 -9.94
CA LYS A 550 -21.78 15.42 -11.15
C LYS A 550 -20.73 14.30 -11.15
N ILE A 551 -19.49 14.62 -10.75
CA ILE A 551 -18.34 13.72 -10.86
C ILE A 551 -18.55 12.47 -10.00
N ALA A 552 -19.04 12.63 -8.76
CA ALA A 552 -19.37 11.51 -7.89
C ALA A 552 -20.40 10.57 -8.52
N ARG A 553 -21.55 11.12 -8.96
CA ARG A 553 -22.61 10.33 -9.64
C ARG A 553 -22.10 9.63 -10.91
N GLU A 554 -21.10 10.19 -11.56
CA GLU A 554 -20.50 9.66 -12.77
C GLU A 554 -19.57 8.47 -12.49
N ALA A 555 -18.73 8.56 -11.46
CA ALA A 555 -17.93 7.46 -10.95
C ALA A 555 -18.80 6.35 -10.33
N GLY A 556 -19.82 6.72 -9.54
CA GLY A 556 -20.75 5.80 -8.89
C GLY A 556 -21.56 4.92 -9.86
N LYS A 557 -21.88 5.43 -11.06
CA LYS A 557 -22.49 4.63 -12.13
C LYS A 557 -21.55 3.53 -12.64
N LEU A 558 -20.28 3.88 -12.88
CA LEU A 558 -19.26 2.91 -13.32
C LEU A 558 -18.97 1.89 -12.21
N PHE A 559 -18.89 2.32 -10.95
CA PHE A 559 -18.77 1.41 -9.80
C PHE A 559 -19.93 0.41 -9.73
N ALA A 560 -21.19 0.89 -9.80
CA ALA A 560 -22.37 0.02 -9.73
C ALA A 560 -22.44 -0.97 -10.91
N GLN A 561 -22.09 -0.52 -12.13
CA GLN A 561 -21.96 -1.39 -13.31
C GLN A 561 -20.92 -2.49 -13.10
N GLY A 562 -19.72 -2.12 -12.63
CA GLY A 562 -18.64 -3.08 -12.37
C GLY A 562 -18.96 -4.06 -11.24
N MET A 563 -19.56 -3.60 -10.14
CA MET A 563 -20.00 -4.46 -9.04
C MET A 563 -21.10 -5.45 -9.46
N HIS A 564 -22.00 -5.06 -10.37
CA HIS A 564 -22.96 -6.00 -10.95
C HIS A 564 -22.27 -7.14 -11.70
N SER A 565 -21.33 -6.80 -12.59
CA SER A 565 -20.54 -7.81 -13.34
C SER A 565 -19.71 -8.69 -12.40
N LEU A 566 -19.03 -8.09 -11.42
CA LEU A 566 -18.25 -8.83 -10.42
C LEU A 566 -19.10 -9.93 -9.78
N LYS A 567 -20.28 -9.57 -9.24
CA LYS A 567 -21.20 -10.52 -8.59
C LYS A 567 -21.75 -11.61 -9.53
N LYS A 568 -21.69 -11.42 -10.84
CA LYS A 568 -22.13 -12.42 -11.84
C LYS A 568 -20.99 -13.27 -12.40
N MET A 569 -19.75 -12.81 -12.28
CA MET A 569 -18.55 -13.50 -12.79
C MET A 569 -17.64 -14.08 -11.69
N LEU A 570 -17.79 -13.67 -10.42
CA LEU A 570 -16.85 -14.01 -9.34
C LEU A 570 -16.59 -15.51 -9.17
N LEU A 571 -17.62 -16.34 -9.32
CA LEU A 571 -17.51 -17.80 -9.16
C LEU A 571 -16.83 -18.49 -10.35
N LEU A 572 -16.65 -17.82 -11.50
CA LEU A 572 -15.84 -18.32 -12.62
C LEU A 572 -14.33 -18.37 -12.28
N TYR A 573 -13.92 -17.68 -11.20
CA TYR A 573 -12.55 -17.69 -10.72
C TYR A 573 -12.30 -18.72 -9.62
N ASP A 574 -13.33 -19.37 -9.08
CA ASP A 574 -13.21 -20.35 -8.00
C ASP A 574 -12.84 -21.73 -8.55
N THR A 575 -11.67 -22.25 -8.16
CA THR A 575 -11.20 -23.58 -8.63
C THR A 575 -11.50 -24.70 -7.64
N GLY A 576 -12.25 -24.43 -6.56
CA GLY A 576 -12.51 -25.38 -5.48
C GLY A 576 -11.32 -25.62 -4.53
N SER A 577 -10.12 -25.11 -4.83
CA SER A 577 -8.97 -25.12 -3.91
C SER A 577 -7.95 -24.00 -4.18
N GLY A 578 -8.43 -22.87 -4.68
CA GLY A 578 -7.63 -21.71 -5.07
C GLY A 578 -8.46 -20.75 -5.91
N THR A 579 -7.79 -19.91 -6.70
CA THR A 579 -8.45 -19.10 -7.73
C THR A 579 -7.68 -19.10 -9.05
N SER A 580 -8.36 -18.92 -10.18
CA SER A 580 -7.68 -18.41 -11.38
C SER A 580 -7.32 -16.93 -11.23
N TYR A 581 -6.34 -16.48 -11.99
CA TYR A 581 -5.94 -15.07 -12.11
C TYR A 581 -6.79 -14.32 -13.15
N ASP A 582 -7.17 -15.04 -14.23
CA ASP A 582 -7.87 -14.51 -15.39
C ASP A 582 -8.76 -15.59 -16.05
N LEU A 583 -9.64 -15.17 -16.97
CA LEU A 583 -10.54 -16.06 -17.70
C LEU A 583 -10.01 -16.43 -19.10
N ARG A 584 -8.68 -16.50 -19.29
CA ARG A 584 -8.10 -16.95 -20.57
C ARG A 584 -8.55 -18.35 -20.97
N HIS A 585 -8.89 -19.19 -20.00
CA HIS A 585 -9.37 -20.55 -20.25
C HIS A 585 -10.74 -20.56 -20.95
N LEU A 586 -11.62 -19.60 -20.62
CA LEU A 586 -12.88 -19.38 -21.33
C LEU A 586 -12.67 -18.61 -22.65
N SER A 587 -11.67 -17.72 -22.69
CA SER A 587 -11.47 -16.76 -23.79
C SER A 587 -10.58 -17.29 -24.92
N LEU A 588 -9.77 -18.33 -24.66
CA LEU A 588 -8.82 -18.95 -25.61
C LEU A 588 -8.95 -20.49 -25.68
N GLY A 589 -9.78 -21.12 -24.84
CA GLY A 589 -9.90 -22.60 -24.79
C GLY A 589 -8.68 -23.33 -24.22
N VAL A 590 -7.87 -22.66 -23.39
CA VAL A 590 -6.63 -23.21 -22.81
C VAL A 590 -6.79 -23.56 -21.32
N ALA A 591 -5.76 -24.14 -20.70
CA ALA A 591 -5.76 -24.42 -19.26
C ALA A 591 -5.89 -23.14 -18.40
N PRO A 592 -6.57 -23.20 -17.23
CA PRO A 592 -6.67 -22.06 -16.31
C PRO A 592 -5.32 -21.52 -15.85
N ASN A 593 -5.11 -20.21 -15.98
CA ASN A 593 -3.98 -19.52 -15.36
C ASN A 593 -4.25 -19.38 -13.85
N LEU A 594 -3.70 -20.29 -13.05
CA LEU A 594 -3.89 -20.30 -11.60
C LEU A 594 -3.18 -19.11 -10.93
N ALA A 595 -3.86 -18.45 -10.00
CA ALA A 595 -3.27 -17.39 -9.20
C ALA A 595 -2.32 -18.00 -8.16
N ARG A 596 -1.04 -17.58 -8.19
CA ARG A 596 -0.08 -17.87 -7.11
C ARG A 596 -0.64 -17.36 -5.76
N TRP A 597 -0.20 -17.96 -4.66
CA TRP A 597 -0.72 -17.64 -3.32
C TRP A 597 -0.76 -16.14 -2.98
N ASP A 598 0.21 -15.33 -3.42
CA ASP A 598 0.19 -13.86 -3.22
C ASP A 598 -0.97 -13.15 -3.94
N TYR A 599 -1.31 -13.59 -5.17
CA TYR A 599 -2.46 -13.09 -5.91
C TYR A 599 -3.77 -13.64 -5.35
N HIS A 600 -3.80 -14.91 -4.93
CA HIS A 600 -4.97 -15.48 -4.25
C HIS A 600 -5.27 -14.75 -2.93
N ALA A 601 -4.26 -14.47 -2.10
CA ALA A 601 -4.39 -13.64 -0.91
C ALA A 601 -4.81 -12.20 -1.25
N THR A 602 -4.33 -11.64 -2.37
CA THR A 602 -4.80 -10.34 -2.88
C THR A 602 -6.29 -10.37 -3.22
N HIS A 603 -6.78 -11.41 -3.90
CA HIS A 603 -8.21 -11.60 -4.17
C HIS A 603 -9.03 -11.72 -2.87
N VAL A 604 -8.55 -12.48 -1.88
CA VAL A 604 -9.19 -12.59 -0.56
C VAL A 604 -9.26 -11.23 0.13
N ASN A 605 -8.15 -10.49 0.21
CA ASN A 605 -8.10 -9.16 0.81
C ASN A 605 -9.05 -8.17 0.10
N GLN A 606 -9.14 -8.26 -1.23
CA GLN A 606 -10.05 -7.47 -2.05
C GLN A 606 -11.53 -7.78 -1.75
N LEU A 607 -11.92 -9.05 -1.71
CA LEU A 607 -13.30 -9.42 -1.37
C LEU A 607 -13.66 -9.09 0.08
N LEU A 608 -12.74 -9.31 1.04
CA LEU A 608 -12.95 -8.93 2.44
C LEU A 608 -13.20 -7.42 2.57
N LEU A 609 -12.46 -6.58 1.84
CA LEU A 609 -12.66 -5.14 1.83
C LEU A 609 -13.98 -4.72 1.15
N LEU A 610 -14.31 -5.31 -0.01
CA LEU A 610 -15.58 -5.06 -0.70
C LEU A 610 -16.79 -5.44 0.18
N ALA A 611 -16.70 -6.53 0.95
CA ALA A 611 -17.73 -6.94 1.90
C ALA A 611 -17.98 -5.94 3.05
N THR A 612 -17.11 -4.94 3.22
CA THR A 612 -17.35 -3.84 4.19
C THR A 612 -18.15 -2.66 3.60
N ILE A 613 -18.26 -2.59 2.27
CA ILE A 613 -18.95 -1.50 1.54
C ILE A 613 -20.16 -1.97 0.73
N ASP A 614 -20.25 -3.25 0.40
CA ASP A 614 -21.37 -3.92 -0.24
C ASP A 614 -21.83 -5.10 0.64
N SER A 615 -23.11 -5.13 1.03
CA SER A 615 -23.67 -6.08 2.00
C SER A 615 -24.11 -7.43 1.39
N ASP A 616 -23.75 -7.70 0.14
CA ASP A 616 -24.13 -8.93 -0.56
C ASP A 616 -23.36 -10.15 -0.03
N PRO A 617 -24.05 -11.17 0.51
CA PRO A 617 -23.41 -12.30 1.17
C PRO A 617 -22.52 -13.12 0.21
N LEU A 618 -22.73 -13.05 -1.11
CA LEU A 618 -21.87 -13.72 -2.09
C LEU A 618 -20.39 -13.32 -1.95
N ILE A 619 -20.12 -12.05 -1.67
CA ILE A 619 -18.77 -11.51 -1.55
C ILE A 619 -18.11 -12.05 -0.29
N ALA A 620 -18.76 -11.89 0.87
CA ALA A 620 -18.24 -12.34 2.16
C ALA A 620 -18.06 -13.87 2.24
N GLN A 621 -19.04 -14.64 1.76
CA GLN A 621 -18.97 -16.11 1.76
C GLN A 621 -17.89 -16.63 0.81
N THR A 622 -17.64 -15.95 -0.30
CA THR A 622 -16.55 -16.32 -1.23
C THR A 622 -15.19 -15.94 -0.65
N ALA A 623 -15.07 -14.77 0.01
CA ALA A 623 -13.86 -14.36 0.70
C ALA A 623 -13.42 -15.37 1.78
N GLU A 624 -14.33 -15.80 2.66
CA GLU A 624 -14.02 -16.79 3.70
C GLU A 624 -13.78 -18.20 3.14
N ARG A 625 -14.44 -18.58 2.04
CA ARG A 625 -14.16 -19.85 1.33
C ARG A 625 -12.75 -19.86 0.74
N TRP A 626 -12.36 -18.81 0.03
CA TRP A 626 -11.02 -18.66 -0.57
C TRP A 626 -9.93 -18.57 0.49
N LYS A 627 -10.13 -17.76 1.53
CA LYS A 627 -9.30 -17.75 2.75
C LYS A 627 -9.14 -19.15 3.37
N GLY A 628 -10.16 -20.01 3.26
CA GLY A 628 -10.07 -21.42 3.66
C GLY A 628 -9.11 -22.27 2.82
N TYR A 629 -9.02 -22.02 1.52
CA TYR A 629 -8.12 -22.74 0.60
C TYR A 629 -6.64 -22.53 0.95
N MET A 630 -6.28 -21.34 1.47
CA MET A 630 -4.94 -21.04 2.00
C MET A 630 -4.48 -21.96 3.14
N PHE A 631 -5.41 -22.69 3.77
CA PHE A 631 -5.16 -23.68 4.82
C PHE A 631 -5.47 -25.12 4.36
N GLY A 632 -5.46 -25.39 3.05
CA GLY A 632 -5.67 -26.73 2.49
C GLY A 632 -7.11 -27.23 2.49
N LYS A 633 -8.09 -26.39 2.86
CA LYS A 633 -9.51 -26.72 2.66
C LYS A 633 -9.82 -26.79 1.17
N ARG A 634 -10.81 -27.61 0.80
CA ARG A 634 -11.30 -27.75 -0.58
C ARG A 634 -12.81 -27.61 -0.59
N ALA A 635 -13.38 -27.23 -1.72
CA ALA A 635 -14.80 -27.41 -1.98
C ALA A 635 -15.15 -28.92 -1.91
N LYS A 636 -16.36 -29.24 -1.42
CA LYS A 636 -16.83 -30.61 -1.37
C LYS A 636 -17.01 -31.16 -2.80
N HIS A 637 -16.42 -32.33 -3.08
CA HIS A 637 -16.77 -33.13 -4.26
C HIS A 637 -18.06 -33.93 -4.00
N ASN A 638 -18.68 -34.42 -5.08
CA ASN A 638 -19.82 -35.32 -5.01
C ASN A 638 -19.48 -36.69 -4.41
#